data_AF-A0AAJ2YMR8-F1
#
_entry.id   AF-A0AAJ2YMR8-F1
#
_cell.length_a   1.000
_cell.length_b   1.000
_cell.length_c   1.000
_cell.angle_alpha   90.00
_cell.angle_beta   90.00
_cell.angle_gamma   90.00
#
_symmetry.space_group_name_H-M   'P 1'
#
loop_
_entity.id
_entity.type
_entity.pdbx_description
1 polymer ?
#
loop_
_entity_poly.entity_id
_entity_poly.type
_entity_poly.pdbx_seq_one_letter_code
_entity_poly.pdbx_strand_id
1 'polypeptide(L)'
;MTSTDRIVRIVYAEGAGLLASDTHGRVHLLDERLTPVASSPFVPEGRPLYGLAVAGGWVIGKDRMGAVYRWSLDTLDLVDRLDPATVCDRSTLRPREEPSPCSSRGIGVWRDRVWVTSGYHRQMLVLDLHTFEVLEIRPNVCGDSPMEWACTEHPVRHAVSDKHGNLRFGSFETGAFPEVVKLDEGNIHRVRYDARHDRFWATQDFGAGDNADVANGVVVVSPAGEKEDELLFARDDVEFVAFSPDHARAYAGGFDGELNIFDNTRRELRVERTVTGFPHQLGDLTVGPEGQVYVLCQDGTIVELDAAGDLVRDNGQRRQAVWDLQPSREDPRTLYCATDSGVSVVRVADSAAGPMIRPEAEHVTGWGFTRRVASVEGGLVGITRDRFVFRADRDGTPRWRLRLPDLLHTVAVSPDGTRALVATNGGAVELDTADGSRRASLGVDGLPVWATAYLQDGARVLITRNGVIAVLDPEGPRVRWRFDQGEYPKRAWTQDGRLYVVGDGGLKEIEVGVGVAARWSKLLSNTVENAVVSDGLVVASSYGMQLASYDHAGVTFAGLLEDLPDYPKALAVVRDAQDAPHLLVGCRTGLLSLYRMDPGARGRRGRPVLAKLRDHWLPRHRVRFALEHRDARDTVPAGAAG
;
A
#
# COMPACT_ATOMS: atom_id res chain seq x y z
N MET A 1 -2.32 -9.17 -26.71
CA MET A 1 -3.44 -9.31 -25.74
C MET A 1 -3.20 -8.28 -24.65
N THR A 2 -4.17 -7.46 -24.24
CA THR A 2 -3.97 -6.54 -23.10
C THR A 2 -4.04 -7.33 -21.81
N SER A 3 -3.01 -7.28 -20.96
CA SER A 3 -3.09 -7.88 -19.62
C SER A 3 -4.21 -7.17 -18.85
N THR A 4 -5.16 -7.95 -18.33
CA THR A 4 -6.30 -7.40 -17.58
C THR A 4 -5.99 -7.27 -16.09
N ASP A 5 -4.99 -8.00 -15.61
CA ASP A 5 -4.64 -8.07 -14.21
C ASP A 5 -3.76 -6.89 -13.81
N ARG A 6 -3.75 -6.58 -12.51
CA ARG A 6 -2.97 -5.47 -12.00
C ARG A 6 -1.50 -5.87 -11.96
N ILE A 7 -0.65 -5.07 -12.59
CA ILE A 7 0.81 -5.24 -12.52
C ILE A 7 1.32 -4.82 -11.14
N VAL A 8 2.26 -5.59 -10.58
CA VAL A 8 2.81 -5.40 -9.23
C VAL A 8 4.32 -5.17 -9.19
N ARG A 9 5.07 -5.66 -10.19
CA ARG A 9 6.50 -5.38 -10.37
C ARG A 9 6.85 -5.25 -11.85
N ILE A 10 7.90 -4.47 -12.12
CA ILE A 10 8.50 -4.34 -13.44
C ILE A 10 10.02 -4.46 -13.35
N VAL A 11 10.65 -4.99 -14.39
CA VAL A 11 12.11 -5.03 -14.55
C VAL A 11 12.45 -4.97 -16.03
N TYR A 12 13.41 -4.13 -16.41
CA TYR A 12 13.95 -4.15 -17.76
C TYR A 12 15.02 -5.24 -17.88
N ALA A 13 14.85 -6.16 -18.82
CA ALA A 13 15.81 -7.20 -19.15
C ALA A 13 16.58 -6.80 -20.41
N GLU A 14 17.89 -6.57 -20.27
CA GLU A 14 18.75 -6.23 -21.42
C GLU A 14 18.68 -7.33 -22.50
N GLY A 15 18.48 -6.93 -23.76
CA GLY A 15 18.32 -7.85 -24.89
C GLY A 15 16.94 -8.50 -25.04
N ALA A 16 16.06 -8.40 -24.04
CA ALA A 16 14.70 -8.96 -24.09
C ALA A 16 13.59 -7.90 -24.08
N GLY A 17 13.68 -6.89 -23.20
CA GLY A 17 12.70 -5.81 -23.07
C GLY A 17 12.11 -5.70 -21.66
N LEU A 18 10.93 -5.07 -21.55
CA LEU A 18 10.29 -4.81 -20.27
C LEU A 18 9.47 -6.03 -19.81
N LEU A 19 9.85 -6.58 -18.66
CA LEU A 19 9.09 -7.62 -17.97
C LEU A 19 8.18 -7.00 -16.90
N ALA A 20 6.99 -7.56 -16.73
CA ALA A 20 6.00 -7.14 -15.75
C ALA A 20 5.36 -8.35 -15.06
N SER A 21 5.20 -8.33 -13.74
CA SER A 21 4.48 -9.39 -13.01
C SER A 21 3.10 -8.93 -12.56
N ASP A 22 2.12 -9.83 -12.55
CA ASP A 22 0.75 -9.54 -12.14
C ASP A 22 0.38 -10.05 -10.73
N THR A 23 -0.85 -9.77 -10.29
CA THR A 23 -1.39 -10.22 -8.99
C THR A 23 -1.52 -11.74 -8.84
N HIS A 24 -1.40 -12.51 -9.91
CA HIS A 24 -1.44 -13.97 -9.87
C HIS A 24 -0.03 -14.58 -9.98
N GLY A 25 1.00 -13.74 -10.01
CA GLY A 25 2.39 -14.17 -10.11
C GLY A 25 2.80 -14.63 -11.50
N ARG A 26 2.03 -14.28 -12.55
CA ARG A 26 2.50 -14.46 -13.93
C ARG A 26 3.50 -13.38 -14.28
N VAL A 27 4.41 -13.71 -15.18
CA VAL A 27 5.37 -12.77 -15.78
C VAL A 27 4.99 -12.54 -17.24
N HIS A 28 5.00 -11.29 -17.67
CA HIS A 28 4.67 -10.86 -19.01
C HIS A 28 5.87 -10.14 -19.62
N LEU A 29 6.18 -10.44 -20.89
CA LEU A 29 7.07 -9.61 -21.71
C LEU A 29 6.22 -8.60 -22.48
N LEU A 30 6.57 -7.32 -22.38
CA LEU A 30 5.87 -6.23 -23.04
C LEU A 30 6.68 -5.74 -24.24
N ASP A 31 5.98 -5.42 -25.34
CA ASP A 31 6.58 -4.73 -26.48
C ASP A 31 6.78 -3.23 -26.20
N GLU A 32 7.33 -2.51 -27.18
CA GLU A 32 7.50 -1.05 -27.13
C GLU A 32 6.18 -0.29 -26.92
N ARG A 33 5.03 -0.90 -27.22
CA ARG A 33 3.70 -0.30 -26.97
C ARG A 33 3.15 -0.68 -25.59
N LEU A 34 3.98 -1.24 -24.71
CA LEU A 34 3.63 -1.74 -23.38
C LEU A 34 2.53 -2.81 -23.44
N THR A 35 2.42 -3.55 -24.55
CA THR A 35 1.44 -4.62 -24.74
C THR A 35 2.10 -5.98 -24.52
N PRO A 36 1.47 -6.90 -23.76
CA PRO A 36 1.98 -8.26 -23.61
C PRO A 36 2.10 -9.00 -24.95
N VAL A 37 3.33 -9.46 -25.22
CA VAL A 37 3.68 -10.32 -26.38
C VAL A 37 3.97 -11.75 -25.98
N ALA A 38 4.44 -11.97 -24.74
CA ALA A 38 4.55 -13.29 -24.13
C ALA A 38 4.07 -13.24 -22.68
N SER A 39 3.62 -14.38 -22.14
CA SER A 39 3.16 -14.47 -20.76
C SER A 39 3.39 -15.89 -20.24
N SER A 40 3.93 -15.99 -19.03
CA SER A 40 4.09 -17.27 -18.36
C SER A 40 2.73 -17.94 -18.11
N PRO A 41 2.69 -19.28 -17.97
CA PRO A 41 1.46 -19.98 -17.64
C PRO A 41 0.88 -19.52 -16.29
N PHE A 42 -0.43 -19.69 -16.14
CA PHE A 42 -1.09 -19.54 -14.84
C PHE A 42 -0.72 -20.71 -13.92
N VAL A 43 -0.35 -20.40 -12.68
CA VAL A 43 -0.07 -21.38 -11.63
C VAL A 43 -1.16 -21.27 -10.57
N PRO A 44 -1.88 -22.36 -10.22
CA PRO A 44 -2.96 -22.31 -9.23
C PRO A 44 -2.54 -21.73 -7.87
N GLU A 45 -1.33 -22.03 -7.43
CA GLU A 45 -0.72 -21.52 -6.19
C GLU A 45 -0.05 -20.15 -6.38
N GLY A 46 -0.15 -19.57 -7.57
CA GLY A 46 0.46 -18.31 -7.96
C GLY A 46 -0.03 -17.15 -7.11
N ARG A 47 0.91 -16.30 -6.71
CA ARG A 47 0.70 -15.15 -5.83
C ARG A 47 1.52 -13.97 -6.34
N PRO A 48 1.17 -12.72 -5.96
CA PRO A 48 1.93 -11.55 -6.38
C PRO A 48 3.43 -11.71 -6.08
N LEU A 49 4.25 -11.50 -7.12
CA LEU A 49 5.71 -11.51 -7.01
C LEU A 49 6.17 -10.13 -6.53
N TYR A 50 6.74 -10.07 -5.32
CA TYR A 50 7.35 -8.83 -4.81
C TYR A 50 8.83 -8.73 -5.16
N GLY A 51 9.51 -9.88 -5.29
CA GLY A 51 10.86 -9.97 -5.82
C GLY A 51 10.83 -10.46 -7.25
N LEU A 52 11.54 -9.77 -8.14
CA LEU A 52 11.73 -10.15 -9.53
C LEU A 52 13.16 -9.77 -9.94
N ALA A 53 13.90 -10.73 -10.47
CA ALA A 53 15.27 -10.54 -10.95
C ALA A 53 15.47 -11.26 -12.28
N VAL A 54 16.44 -10.80 -13.07
CA VAL A 54 16.80 -11.39 -14.36
C VAL A 54 18.31 -11.60 -14.37
N ALA A 55 18.75 -12.81 -14.68
CA ALA A 55 20.17 -13.15 -14.78
C ALA A 55 20.38 -14.43 -15.59
N GLY A 56 21.44 -14.49 -16.39
CA GLY A 56 21.89 -15.73 -17.03
C GLY A 56 20.84 -16.43 -17.91
N GLY A 57 19.94 -15.67 -18.56
CA GLY A 57 18.85 -16.23 -19.36
C GLY A 57 17.62 -16.69 -18.55
N TRP A 58 17.56 -16.36 -17.26
CA TRP A 58 16.48 -16.73 -16.36
C TRP A 58 15.79 -15.51 -15.77
N VAL A 59 14.48 -15.65 -15.55
CA VAL A 59 13.70 -14.77 -14.68
C VAL A 59 13.48 -15.51 -13.36
N ILE A 60 13.81 -14.88 -12.23
CA ILE A 60 13.61 -15.44 -10.89
C ILE A 60 12.61 -14.57 -10.13
N GLY A 61 11.60 -15.20 -9.55
CA GLY A 61 10.54 -14.53 -8.80
C GLY A 61 10.43 -15.04 -7.38
N LYS A 62 10.15 -14.15 -6.45
CA LYS A 62 9.77 -14.47 -5.06
C LYS A 62 8.36 -13.94 -4.82
N ASP A 63 7.43 -14.84 -4.48
CA ASP A 63 6.09 -14.44 -4.09
C ASP A 63 6.01 -13.96 -2.63
N ARG A 64 4.86 -13.39 -2.29
CA ARG A 64 4.60 -12.84 -0.95
C ARG A 64 4.70 -13.86 0.18
N MET A 65 4.58 -15.16 -0.10
CA MET A 65 4.65 -16.24 0.90
C MET A 65 6.01 -16.93 0.90
N GLY A 66 6.95 -16.44 0.08
CA GLY A 66 8.32 -16.94 -0.02
C GLY A 66 8.50 -18.12 -0.96
N ALA A 67 7.51 -18.44 -1.81
CA ALA A 67 7.74 -19.38 -2.90
C ALA A 67 8.68 -18.75 -3.92
N VAL A 68 9.58 -19.56 -4.47
CA VAL A 68 10.59 -19.12 -5.44
C VAL A 68 10.32 -19.80 -6.77
N TYR A 69 10.33 -19.03 -7.85
CA TYR A 69 10.00 -19.47 -9.19
C TYR A 69 11.16 -19.15 -10.13
N ARG A 70 11.34 -19.98 -11.16
CA ARG A 70 12.28 -19.74 -12.25
C ARG A 70 11.63 -19.99 -13.60
N TRP A 71 11.70 -19.00 -14.46
CA TRP A 71 11.23 -19.07 -15.86
C TRP A 71 12.38 -18.88 -16.83
N SER A 72 12.32 -19.55 -17.98
CA SER A 72 13.19 -19.20 -19.11
C SER A 72 12.90 -17.78 -19.56
N LEU A 73 13.92 -16.95 -19.76
CA LEU A 73 13.75 -15.59 -20.27
C LEU A 73 13.23 -15.59 -21.73
N ASP A 74 13.69 -16.55 -22.53
CA ASP A 74 13.38 -16.61 -23.96
C ASP A 74 11.92 -16.99 -24.22
N THR A 75 11.34 -17.90 -23.43
CA THR A 75 9.97 -18.41 -23.65
C THR A 75 8.97 -17.98 -22.59
N LEU A 76 9.44 -17.52 -21.42
CA LEU A 76 8.64 -17.35 -20.19
C LEU A 76 7.94 -18.63 -19.70
N ASP A 77 8.37 -19.82 -20.16
CA ASP A 77 7.90 -21.07 -19.59
C ASP A 77 8.40 -21.20 -18.15
N LEU A 78 7.50 -21.61 -17.26
CA LEU A 78 7.88 -21.95 -15.89
C LEU A 78 8.67 -23.24 -15.90
N VAL A 79 9.91 -23.19 -15.42
CA VAL A 79 10.80 -24.35 -15.36
C VAL A 79 10.81 -24.95 -13.97
N ASP A 80 10.86 -24.13 -12.92
CA ASP A 80 10.90 -24.62 -11.54
C ASP A 80 10.10 -23.76 -10.56
N ARG A 81 9.63 -24.41 -9.48
CA ARG A 81 8.99 -23.77 -8.32
C ARG A 81 9.39 -24.48 -7.02
N LEU A 82 9.86 -23.71 -6.04
CA LEU A 82 10.08 -24.16 -4.66
C LEU A 82 8.90 -23.78 -3.78
N ASP A 83 8.35 -24.77 -3.07
CA ASP A 83 7.23 -24.53 -2.15
C ASP A 83 7.73 -24.02 -0.79
N PRO A 84 7.19 -22.88 -0.29
CA PRO A 84 7.71 -22.25 0.92
C PRO A 84 7.44 -23.09 2.18
N ALA A 85 6.47 -24.01 2.16
CA ALA A 85 6.14 -24.85 3.32
C ALA A 85 7.08 -26.05 3.48
N THR A 86 7.82 -26.43 2.44
CA THR A 86 8.68 -27.61 2.44
C THR A 86 10.16 -27.26 2.36
N VAL A 87 10.51 -26.17 1.70
CA VAL A 87 11.91 -25.76 1.51
C VAL A 87 12.37 -24.87 2.66
N CYS A 88 12.73 -25.52 3.77
CA CYS A 88 13.18 -24.87 4.99
C CYS A 88 14.05 -25.81 5.83
N ASP A 89 14.85 -25.23 6.74
CA ASP A 89 15.46 -25.98 7.82
C ASP A 89 14.47 -26.09 8.99
N ARG A 90 13.84 -27.25 9.12
CA ARG A 90 12.83 -27.49 10.16
C ARG A 90 13.40 -27.47 11.59
N SER A 91 14.71 -27.65 11.77
CA SER A 91 15.33 -27.73 13.09
C SER A 91 15.40 -26.37 13.80
N THR A 92 15.32 -25.27 13.04
CA THR A 92 15.39 -23.89 13.55
C THR A 92 14.03 -23.20 13.63
N LEU A 93 12.96 -23.89 13.22
CA LEU A 93 11.59 -23.38 13.29
C LEU A 93 11.06 -23.37 14.73
N ARG A 94 10.26 -22.36 15.05
CA ARG A 94 9.46 -22.32 16.27
C ARG A 94 8.37 -23.39 16.20
N PRO A 95 7.85 -23.88 17.35
CA PRO A 95 6.74 -24.82 17.35
C PRO A 95 5.53 -24.28 16.56
N ARG A 96 5.10 -25.03 15.54
CA ARG A 96 3.98 -24.68 14.65
C ARG A 96 4.20 -23.40 13.84
N GLU A 97 5.45 -23.02 13.59
CA GLU A 97 5.76 -21.95 12.63
C GLU A 97 5.36 -22.40 11.21
N GLU A 98 4.64 -21.52 10.51
CA GLU A 98 4.22 -21.70 9.13
C GLU A 98 4.75 -20.54 8.29
N PRO A 99 4.89 -20.70 6.97
CA PRO A 99 5.27 -19.60 6.09
C PRO A 99 4.33 -18.42 6.29
N SER A 100 4.88 -17.22 6.38
CA SER A 100 4.11 -16.01 6.68
C SER A 100 4.15 -15.03 5.50
N PRO A 101 3.09 -14.25 5.26
CA PRO A 101 3.08 -13.28 4.18
C PRO A 101 4.01 -12.11 4.50
N CYS A 102 4.93 -11.84 3.59
CA CYS A 102 5.76 -10.67 3.59
C CYS A 102 5.86 -10.06 2.20
N SER A 103 5.31 -8.85 2.07
CA SER A 103 5.48 -7.99 0.91
C SER A 103 6.88 -7.36 0.91
N SER A 104 7.92 -8.18 0.77
CA SER A 104 9.31 -7.74 0.59
C SER A 104 9.87 -8.28 -0.72
N ARG A 105 10.78 -7.53 -1.36
CA ARG A 105 11.37 -7.95 -2.63
C ARG A 105 12.33 -9.11 -2.39
N GLY A 106 13.26 -8.97 -1.43
CA GLY A 106 13.94 -10.09 -0.76
C GLY A 106 14.62 -11.09 -1.68
N ILE A 107 15.18 -10.63 -2.81
CA ILE A 107 15.92 -11.41 -3.79
C ILE A 107 17.17 -10.65 -4.22
N GLY A 108 18.28 -11.36 -4.41
CA GLY A 108 19.53 -10.86 -4.97
C GLY A 108 20.23 -11.93 -5.80
N VAL A 109 20.97 -11.53 -6.83
CA VAL A 109 21.74 -12.46 -7.68
C VAL A 109 23.20 -12.04 -7.71
N TRP A 110 24.10 -12.98 -7.45
CA TRP A 110 25.55 -12.78 -7.51
C TRP A 110 26.24 -14.05 -8.01
N ARG A 111 27.06 -13.94 -9.08
CA ARG A 111 27.85 -15.05 -9.67
C ARG A 111 27.09 -16.38 -9.75
N ASP A 112 26.01 -16.39 -10.53
CA ASP A 112 25.14 -17.55 -10.72
C ASP A 112 24.52 -18.12 -9.44
N ARG A 113 24.48 -17.35 -8.34
CA ARG A 113 23.76 -17.70 -7.12
C ARG A 113 22.63 -16.74 -6.85
N VAL A 114 21.47 -17.29 -6.49
CA VAL A 114 20.29 -16.53 -6.07
C VAL A 114 20.18 -16.59 -4.55
N TRP A 115 20.13 -15.42 -3.92
CA TRP A 115 19.90 -15.25 -2.49
C TRP A 115 18.49 -14.74 -2.28
N VAL A 116 17.67 -15.51 -1.56
CA VAL A 116 16.24 -15.19 -1.43
C VAL A 116 15.74 -15.45 -0.02
N THR A 117 15.01 -14.51 0.55
CA THR A 117 14.33 -14.72 1.84
C THR A 117 13.24 -15.77 1.67
N SER A 118 13.30 -16.83 2.48
CA SER A 118 12.34 -17.92 2.42
C SER A 118 10.95 -17.52 2.96
N GLY A 119 9.98 -18.44 2.91
CA GLY A 119 8.68 -18.29 3.57
C GLY A 119 8.78 -18.15 5.10
N TYR A 120 9.90 -18.58 5.68
CA TYR A 120 10.26 -18.39 7.07
C TYR A 120 11.25 -17.25 7.17
N HIS A 121 10.82 -16.06 7.61
CA HIS A 121 11.58 -14.81 7.45
C HIS A 121 12.98 -14.81 8.09
N ARG A 122 13.24 -15.72 9.04
CA ARG A 122 14.55 -15.89 9.70
C ARG A 122 15.52 -16.76 8.90
N GLN A 123 15.07 -17.34 7.79
CA GLN A 123 15.85 -18.19 6.91
C GLN A 123 15.97 -17.58 5.51
N MET A 124 17.12 -17.82 4.90
CA MET A 124 17.45 -17.43 3.54
C MET A 124 17.91 -18.67 2.77
N LEU A 125 17.46 -18.77 1.52
CA LEU A 125 17.89 -19.79 0.59
C LEU A 125 19.00 -19.23 -0.30
N VAL A 126 20.03 -20.03 -0.54
CA VAL A 126 21.03 -19.81 -1.58
C VAL A 126 20.84 -20.88 -2.64
N LEU A 127 20.49 -20.47 -3.86
CA LEU A 127 20.20 -21.37 -4.97
C LEU A 127 21.26 -21.23 -6.05
N ASP A 128 21.55 -22.32 -6.76
CA ASP A 128 22.23 -22.23 -8.05
C ASP A 128 21.26 -21.69 -9.11
N LEU A 129 21.68 -20.70 -9.88
CA LEU A 129 20.84 -20.03 -10.88
C LEU A 129 20.45 -20.96 -12.04
N HIS A 130 21.34 -21.88 -12.43
CA HIS A 130 21.23 -22.69 -13.64
C HIS A 130 20.65 -24.09 -13.38
N THR A 131 20.87 -24.66 -12.20
CA THR A 131 20.27 -25.94 -11.80
C THR A 131 19.04 -25.76 -10.90
N PHE A 132 18.87 -24.59 -10.28
CA PHE A 132 17.86 -24.31 -9.25
C PHE A 132 17.98 -25.18 -7.99
N GLU A 133 19.14 -25.80 -7.80
CA GLU A 133 19.45 -26.56 -6.58
C GLU A 133 19.51 -25.63 -5.37
N VAL A 134 18.91 -26.05 -4.25
CA VAL A 134 19.07 -25.38 -2.96
C VAL A 134 20.44 -25.74 -2.38
N LEU A 135 21.42 -24.88 -2.60
CA LEU A 135 22.81 -25.08 -2.16
C LEU A 135 22.95 -24.92 -0.64
N GLU A 136 22.21 -23.99 -0.06
CA GLU A 136 22.28 -23.67 1.36
C GLU A 136 20.93 -23.16 1.88
N ILE A 137 20.56 -23.57 3.10
CA ILE A 137 19.54 -22.91 3.92
C ILE A 137 20.26 -22.37 5.14
N ARG A 138 20.20 -21.05 5.34
CA ARG A 138 20.99 -20.34 6.36
C ARG A 138 20.16 -19.29 7.09
N PRO A 139 20.64 -18.77 8.23
CA PRO A 139 20.04 -17.60 8.85
C PRO A 139 19.98 -16.42 7.85
N ASN A 140 18.87 -15.69 7.87
CA ASN A 140 18.71 -14.50 7.05
C ASN A 140 19.77 -13.45 7.45
N VAL A 141 20.43 -12.85 6.45
CA VAL A 141 21.46 -11.81 6.65
C VAL A 141 20.92 -10.58 7.39
N CYS A 142 19.60 -10.35 7.33
CA CYS A 142 18.90 -9.30 8.04
C CYS A 142 18.36 -9.74 9.42
N GLY A 143 18.70 -10.95 9.88
CA GLY A 143 18.21 -11.54 11.13
C GLY A 143 16.71 -11.77 11.09
N ASP A 144 15.98 -11.15 12.02
CA ASP A 144 14.52 -11.25 12.11
C ASP A 144 13.79 -10.25 11.18
N SER A 145 14.50 -9.31 10.55
CA SER A 145 13.91 -8.38 9.60
C SER A 145 13.89 -8.98 8.18
N PRO A 146 12.77 -8.91 7.45
CA PRO A 146 12.75 -9.31 6.04
C PRO A 146 13.70 -8.45 5.21
N MET A 147 14.48 -9.10 4.34
CA MET A 147 15.30 -8.40 3.35
C MET A 147 14.40 -7.68 2.35
N GLU A 148 14.69 -6.40 2.10
CA GLU A 148 14.01 -5.58 1.09
C GLU A 148 14.77 -5.62 -0.22
N TRP A 149 16.05 -5.25 -0.25
CA TRP A 149 16.83 -5.14 -1.47
C TRP A 149 18.26 -5.66 -1.31
N ALA A 150 18.81 -6.22 -2.38
CA ALA A 150 20.19 -6.65 -2.48
C ALA A 150 20.88 -5.91 -3.62
N CYS A 151 21.79 -4.99 -3.28
CA CYS A 151 22.58 -4.22 -4.23
C CYS A 151 23.89 -4.95 -4.51
N THR A 152 24.00 -5.57 -5.69
CA THR A 152 25.16 -6.33 -6.16
C THR A 152 26.00 -5.61 -7.22
N GLU A 153 25.76 -4.31 -7.39
CA GLU A 153 26.30 -3.50 -8.49
C GLU A 153 27.76 -3.08 -8.29
N HIS A 154 28.20 -2.92 -7.05
CA HIS A 154 29.60 -2.61 -6.75
C HIS A 154 30.43 -3.91 -6.75
N PRO A 155 31.62 -3.93 -7.38
CA PRO A 155 32.34 -5.17 -7.73
C PRO A 155 32.77 -6.07 -6.55
N VAL A 156 33.00 -5.49 -5.37
CA VAL A 156 33.50 -6.25 -4.20
C VAL A 156 32.77 -5.96 -2.89
N ARG A 157 31.81 -5.04 -2.88
CA ARG A 157 31.19 -4.51 -1.66
C ARG A 157 29.71 -4.35 -1.91
N HIS A 158 28.95 -5.28 -1.37
CA HIS A 158 27.52 -5.38 -1.60
C HIS A 158 26.76 -4.76 -0.42
N ALA A 159 25.55 -4.30 -0.69
CA ALA A 159 24.68 -3.71 0.32
C ALA A 159 23.34 -4.44 0.36
N VAL A 160 22.81 -4.68 1.56
CA VAL A 160 21.50 -5.30 1.77
C VAL A 160 20.66 -4.44 2.70
N SER A 161 19.46 -4.09 2.27
CA SER A 161 18.50 -3.35 3.08
C SER A 161 17.40 -4.23 3.67
N ASP A 162 16.78 -3.77 4.75
CA ASP A 162 15.68 -4.47 5.42
C ASP A 162 14.47 -3.57 5.75
N LYS A 163 13.45 -4.18 6.34
CA LYS A 163 12.20 -3.52 6.74
C LYS A 163 12.30 -2.69 8.03
N HIS A 164 13.44 -2.73 8.71
CA HIS A 164 13.67 -2.00 9.96
C HIS A 164 14.69 -0.87 9.76
N GLY A 165 14.94 -0.48 8.52
CA GLY A 165 15.70 0.71 8.17
C GLY A 165 17.19 0.55 8.32
N ASN A 166 17.67 -0.69 8.23
CA ASN A 166 19.08 -1.00 8.30
C ASN A 166 19.63 -1.29 6.90
N LEU A 167 20.76 -0.67 6.59
CA LEU A 167 21.63 -0.99 5.47
C LEU A 167 22.83 -1.79 5.98
N ARG A 168 23.06 -2.96 5.40
CA ARG A 168 24.19 -3.82 5.77
C ARG A 168 25.20 -3.91 4.65
N PHE A 169 26.48 -3.75 4.99
CA PHE A 169 27.58 -3.89 4.04
C PHE A 169 28.31 -5.21 4.24
N GLY A 170 28.73 -5.80 3.12
CA GLY A 170 29.36 -7.11 3.12
C GLY A 170 29.62 -7.65 1.72
N SER A 171 29.60 -8.98 1.60
CA SER A 171 29.74 -9.63 0.30
C SER A 171 28.94 -10.93 0.21
N PHE A 172 28.18 -11.08 -0.86
CA PHE A 172 27.59 -12.35 -1.27
C PHE A 172 28.63 -13.42 -1.65
N GLU A 173 29.88 -13.05 -1.92
CA GLU A 173 30.97 -14.02 -2.13
C GLU A 173 31.26 -14.82 -0.86
N THR A 174 31.36 -14.11 0.27
CA THR A 174 31.64 -14.71 1.59
C THR A 174 30.35 -15.07 2.35
N GLY A 175 29.21 -14.51 1.93
CA GLY A 175 27.93 -14.60 2.62
C GLY A 175 27.89 -13.82 3.94
N ALA A 176 28.83 -12.89 4.16
CA ALA A 176 28.96 -12.15 5.42
C ALA A 176 28.66 -10.66 5.22
N PHE A 177 27.82 -10.11 6.10
CA PHE A 177 27.40 -8.70 6.13
C PHE A 177 27.55 -8.11 7.55
N PRO A 178 28.79 -7.88 8.02
CA PRO A 178 29.06 -7.55 9.42
C PRO A 178 28.79 -6.09 9.78
N GLU A 179 28.80 -5.19 8.81
CA GLU A 179 28.65 -3.76 9.02
C GLU A 179 27.17 -3.35 8.86
N VAL A 180 26.65 -2.58 9.80
CA VAL A 180 25.24 -2.15 9.83
C VAL A 180 25.17 -0.65 10.01
N VAL A 181 24.37 0.02 9.17
CA VAL A 181 24.08 1.45 9.22
C VAL A 181 22.58 1.63 9.32
N LYS A 182 22.10 2.34 10.33
CA LYS A 182 20.68 2.68 10.51
C LYS A 182 20.38 3.98 9.77
N LEU A 183 19.47 3.94 8.80
CA LEU A 183 19.15 5.09 7.94
C LEU A 183 17.67 5.53 8.01
N ASP A 184 16.80 4.66 8.51
CA ASP A 184 15.36 4.91 8.64
C ASP A 184 14.82 4.14 9.85
N GLU A 185 13.63 4.49 10.34
CA GLU A 185 12.90 3.68 11.32
C GLU A 185 12.00 2.60 10.69
N GLY A 186 11.85 2.63 9.36
CA GLY A 186 10.98 1.77 8.55
C GLY A 186 11.68 1.14 7.36
N ASN A 187 10.96 0.85 6.28
CA ASN A 187 11.55 0.08 5.19
C ASN A 187 12.57 0.90 4.40
N ILE A 188 13.68 0.27 4.01
CA ILE A 188 14.52 0.77 2.92
C ILE A 188 14.22 -0.08 1.69
N HIS A 189 13.29 0.39 0.87
CA HIS A 189 12.73 -0.37 -0.26
C HIS A 189 13.72 -0.65 -1.39
N ARG A 190 14.67 0.26 -1.63
CA ARG A 190 15.66 0.09 -2.68
C ARG A 190 16.99 0.74 -2.32
N VAL A 191 18.06 0.06 -2.73
CA VAL A 191 19.44 0.57 -2.66
C VAL A 191 20.08 0.43 -4.03
N ARG A 192 20.72 1.49 -4.54
CA ARG A 192 21.47 1.45 -5.81
C ARG A 192 22.87 2.02 -5.62
N TYR A 193 23.82 1.48 -6.37
CA TYR A 193 25.19 1.96 -6.40
C TYR A 193 25.34 3.06 -7.46
N ASP A 194 25.85 4.19 -7.01
CA ASP A 194 26.21 5.34 -7.82
C ASP A 194 27.68 5.17 -8.27
N ALA A 195 27.88 4.47 -9.38
CA ALA A 195 29.23 4.19 -9.91
C ALA A 195 30.02 5.45 -10.29
N ARG A 196 29.34 6.58 -10.49
CA ARG A 196 29.97 7.85 -10.83
C ARG A 196 30.68 8.49 -9.64
N HIS A 197 30.08 8.39 -8.45
CA HIS A 197 30.57 9.02 -7.23
C HIS A 197 31.06 8.02 -6.18
N ASP A 198 31.02 6.72 -6.49
CA ASP A 198 31.38 5.62 -5.62
C ASP A 198 30.69 5.69 -4.25
N ARG A 199 29.37 5.50 -4.25
CA ARG A 199 28.51 5.55 -3.05
C ARG A 199 27.18 4.83 -3.29
N PHE A 200 26.40 4.64 -2.23
CA PHE A 200 25.11 3.96 -2.27
C PHE A 200 23.98 4.94 -1.99
N TRP A 201 22.93 4.93 -2.80
CA TRP A 201 21.68 5.65 -2.55
C TRP A 201 20.66 4.68 -1.97
N ALA A 202 20.07 5.05 -0.83
CA ALA A 202 19.02 4.30 -0.16
C ALA A 202 17.76 5.15 -0.04
N THR A 203 16.59 4.54 -0.25
CA THR A 203 15.30 5.20 -0.02
C THR A 203 14.91 5.19 1.46
N GLN A 204 13.97 6.05 1.85
CA GLN A 204 13.43 6.18 3.20
C GLN A 204 11.89 6.10 3.23
N ASP A 205 11.33 5.59 4.33
CA ASP A 205 9.89 5.39 4.56
C ASP A 205 9.37 6.34 5.63
N PHE A 206 10.04 6.41 6.78
CA PHE A 206 9.64 7.28 7.89
C PHE A 206 10.59 8.45 8.10
N GLY A 207 11.80 8.39 7.54
CA GLY A 207 12.88 9.29 7.92
C GLY A 207 13.50 8.88 9.27
N ALA A 208 14.36 9.74 9.81
CA ALA A 208 15.08 9.46 11.05
C ALA A 208 15.16 10.70 11.95
N GLY A 209 15.34 10.48 13.26
CA GLY A 209 15.49 11.55 14.25
C GLY A 209 14.25 12.47 14.30
N ASP A 210 14.47 13.79 14.26
CA ASP A 210 13.41 14.79 14.33
C ASP A 210 12.43 14.76 13.14
N ASN A 211 12.82 14.11 12.03
CA ASN A 211 11.99 13.98 10.84
C ASN A 211 11.20 12.65 10.80
N ALA A 212 11.41 11.75 11.77
CA ALA A 212 10.69 10.49 11.85
C ALA A 212 9.16 10.76 11.83
N ASP A 213 8.47 10.12 10.91
CA ASP A 213 7.04 10.28 10.65
C ASP A 213 6.59 11.68 10.17
N VAL A 214 7.53 12.54 9.78
CA VAL A 214 7.26 13.92 9.32
C VAL A 214 7.66 14.09 7.85
N ALA A 215 8.89 13.72 7.50
CA ALA A 215 9.45 13.88 6.16
C ALA A 215 10.58 12.87 5.90
N ASN A 216 10.71 12.44 4.64
CA ASN A 216 11.66 11.43 4.20
C ASN A 216 12.18 11.75 2.78
N GLY A 217 13.06 10.92 2.25
CA GLY A 217 13.56 11.05 0.88
C GLY A 217 14.58 9.98 0.50
N VAL A 218 15.79 10.43 0.15
CA VAL A 218 16.94 9.55 -0.12
C VAL A 218 18.13 9.92 0.74
N VAL A 219 18.88 8.90 1.15
CA VAL A 219 20.14 9.04 1.88
C VAL A 219 21.26 8.45 1.04
N VAL A 220 22.40 9.11 1.03
CA VAL A 220 23.62 8.59 0.39
C VAL A 220 24.66 8.19 1.43
N VAL A 221 25.26 7.03 1.21
CA VAL A 221 26.20 6.39 2.13
C VAL A 221 27.46 6.02 1.38
N SER A 222 28.62 6.35 1.93
CA SER A 222 29.91 5.97 1.37
C SER A 222 30.05 4.44 1.37
N PRO A 223 30.98 3.87 0.57
CA PRO A 223 31.26 2.45 0.65
C PRO A 223 31.59 2.06 2.08
N ALA A 224 32.36 2.85 2.84
CA ALA A 224 32.71 2.60 4.23
C ALA A 224 31.53 2.62 5.23
N GLY A 225 30.30 2.89 4.78
CA GLY A 225 29.12 2.93 5.64
C GLY A 225 28.86 4.27 6.32
N GLU A 226 29.55 5.34 5.89
CA GLU A 226 29.37 6.67 6.44
C GLU A 226 28.23 7.39 5.71
N LYS A 227 27.23 7.91 6.44
CA LYS A 227 26.18 8.76 5.86
C LYS A 227 26.82 10.06 5.37
N GLU A 228 26.74 10.32 4.06
CA GLU A 228 27.37 11.50 3.44
C GLU A 228 26.40 12.67 3.27
N ASP A 229 25.16 12.41 2.85
CA ASP A 229 24.15 13.43 2.53
C ASP A 229 22.72 12.84 2.57
N GLU A 230 21.71 13.69 2.63
CA GLU A 230 20.29 13.34 2.67
C GLU A 230 19.45 14.47 2.06
N LEU A 231 18.50 14.10 1.20
CA LEU A 231 17.53 15.06 0.66
C LEU A 231 16.11 14.60 0.96
N LEU A 232 15.42 15.39 1.78
CA LEU A 232 14.02 15.18 2.15
C LEU A 232 13.10 15.88 1.15
N PHE A 233 12.25 15.12 0.47
CA PHE A 233 11.32 15.65 -0.54
C PHE A 233 9.92 15.02 -0.45
N ALA A 234 9.73 14.02 0.41
CA ALA A 234 8.48 13.26 0.49
C ALA A 234 7.93 13.22 1.93
N ARG A 235 6.63 12.92 2.04
CA ARG A 235 5.87 12.77 3.30
C ARG A 235 5.23 11.40 3.46
N ASP A 236 5.42 10.54 2.45
CA ASP A 236 4.92 9.17 2.35
C ASP A 236 6.06 8.31 1.77
N ASP A 237 5.87 6.99 1.71
CA ASP A 237 6.89 5.99 1.37
C ASP A 237 7.68 6.32 0.08
N VAL A 238 9.02 6.29 0.13
CA VAL A 238 9.89 6.36 -1.07
C VAL A 238 10.26 4.95 -1.51
N GLU A 239 9.73 4.54 -2.66
CA GLU A 239 9.70 3.13 -3.09
C GLU A 239 10.88 2.73 -3.97
N PHE A 240 11.50 3.69 -4.65
CA PHE A 240 12.57 3.40 -5.58
C PHE A 240 13.57 4.55 -5.73
N VAL A 241 14.77 4.15 -6.12
CA VAL A 241 15.79 4.97 -6.78
C VAL A 241 16.37 4.17 -7.96
N ALA A 242 16.67 4.81 -9.08
CA ALA A 242 17.41 4.22 -10.20
C ALA A 242 18.27 5.27 -10.91
N PHE A 243 19.33 4.84 -11.58
CA PHE A 243 20.21 5.71 -12.37
C PHE A 243 19.91 5.61 -13.87
N SER A 244 20.18 6.69 -14.59
CA SER A 244 20.37 6.61 -16.04
C SER A 244 21.57 5.71 -16.39
N PRO A 245 21.65 5.14 -17.60
CA PRO A 245 22.75 4.27 -17.99
C PRO A 245 24.14 4.91 -17.85
N ASP A 246 24.23 6.23 -18.05
CA ASP A 246 25.46 7.02 -17.92
C ASP A 246 25.71 7.57 -16.49
N HIS A 247 24.83 7.24 -15.54
CA HIS A 247 24.81 7.77 -14.16
C HIS A 247 24.77 9.30 -14.05
N ALA A 248 24.43 10.03 -15.12
CA ALA A 248 24.29 11.49 -15.08
C ALA A 248 22.99 11.94 -14.42
N ARG A 249 21.96 11.07 -14.38
CA ARG A 249 20.68 11.31 -13.69
C ARG A 249 20.36 10.18 -12.72
N ALA A 250 19.62 10.54 -11.67
CA ALA A 250 18.93 9.58 -10.82
C ALA A 250 17.44 9.91 -10.77
N TYR A 251 16.61 8.88 -10.59
CA TYR A 251 15.16 8.97 -10.54
C TYR A 251 14.69 8.37 -9.22
N ALA A 252 13.97 9.14 -8.40
CA ALA A 252 13.44 8.66 -7.12
C ALA A 252 12.01 9.13 -6.89
N GLY A 253 11.18 8.30 -6.27
CA GLY A 253 9.76 8.60 -6.06
C GLY A 253 9.02 7.48 -5.33
N GLY A 254 7.74 7.72 -5.07
CA GLY A 254 6.92 6.79 -4.29
C GLY A 254 5.48 7.26 -4.07
N PHE A 255 5.02 7.18 -2.83
CA PHE A 255 3.59 7.24 -2.49
C PHE A 255 2.97 8.63 -2.51
N ASP A 256 3.77 9.68 -2.56
CA ASP A 256 3.28 11.02 -2.85
C ASP A 256 2.73 11.15 -4.28
N GLY A 257 3.14 10.25 -5.19
CA GLY A 257 2.73 10.30 -6.61
C GLY A 257 3.56 11.29 -7.41
N GLU A 258 4.78 11.59 -6.94
CA GLU A 258 5.73 12.49 -7.58
C GLU A 258 7.02 11.72 -7.91
N LEU A 259 7.58 11.98 -9.10
CA LEU A 259 8.87 11.45 -9.55
C LEU A 259 9.88 12.60 -9.58
N ASN A 260 10.93 12.50 -8.77
CA ASN A 260 12.02 13.46 -8.72
C ASN A 260 13.19 12.99 -9.61
N ILE A 261 13.63 13.88 -10.48
CA ILE A 261 14.76 13.69 -11.40
C ILE A 261 15.93 14.52 -10.88
N PHE A 262 17.03 13.84 -10.57
CA PHE A 262 18.22 14.41 -9.99
C PHE A 262 19.30 14.66 -11.05
N ASP A 263 19.99 15.79 -10.94
CA ASP A 263 21.28 16.03 -11.59
C ASP A 263 22.36 15.31 -10.78
N ASN A 264 22.81 14.16 -11.27
CA ASN A 264 23.89 13.38 -10.65
C ASN A 264 25.26 13.67 -11.31
N THR A 265 25.39 14.73 -12.12
CA THR A 265 26.69 15.08 -12.71
C THR A 265 27.70 15.55 -11.66
N ARG A 266 27.20 16.09 -10.55
CA ARG A 266 27.92 16.50 -9.34
C ARG A 266 27.61 15.57 -8.17
N ARG A 267 28.44 15.62 -7.12
CA ARG A 267 28.28 14.77 -5.93
C ARG A 267 27.10 15.22 -5.04
N GLU A 268 26.74 16.50 -5.02
CA GLU A 268 25.65 17.01 -4.18
C GLU A 268 24.28 16.49 -4.65
N LEU A 269 23.38 16.16 -3.71
CA LEU A 269 22.00 15.79 -4.05
C LEU A 269 21.23 17.01 -4.56
N ARG A 270 20.79 16.96 -5.83
CA ARG A 270 20.07 18.07 -6.46
C ARG A 270 18.95 17.59 -7.36
N VAL A 271 17.71 17.87 -6.99
CA VAL A 271 16.56 17.71 -7.89
C VAL A 271 16.62 18.79 -8.96
N GLU A 272 16.61 18.39 -10.22
CA GLU A 272 16.50 19.27 -11.38
C GLU A 272 15.03 19.51 -11.73
N ARG A 273 14.21 18.45 -11.63
CA ARG A 273 12.80 18.45 -12.02
C ARG A 273 11.99 17.48 -11.16
N THR A 274 10.75 17.86 -10.86
CA THR A 274 9.73 16.97 -10.31
C THR A 274 8.59 16.80 -11.31
N VAL A 275 8.27 15.55 -11.66
CA VAL A 275 7.11 15.16 -12.48
C VAL A 275 5.97 14.76 -11.55
N THR A 276 4.80 15.33 -11.77
CA THR A 276 3.59 15.12 -10.94
C THR A 276 2.38 14.82 -11.84
N GLY A 277 1.21 14.54 -11.26
CA GLY A 277 -0.01 14.26 -12.03
C GLY A 277 -0.17 12.81 -12.49
N PHE A 278 0.64 11.90 -11.95
CA PHE A 278 0.46 10.45 -12.16
C PHE A 278 -0.93 10.00 -11.70
N PRO A 279 -1.52 8.98 -12.36
CA PRO A 279 -2.89 8.55 -12.05
C PRO A 279 -3.03 7.92 -10.66
N HIS A 280 -1.90 7.49 -10.08
CA HIS A 280 -1.83 6.88 -8.77
C HIS A 280 -0.41 7.02 -8.17
N GLN A 281 -0.28 6.68 -6.89
CA GLN A 281 0.99 6.48 -6.17
C GLN A 281 1.96 5.57 -6.96
N LEU A 282 3.25 5.86 -6.90
CA LEU A 282 4.29 5.14 -7.62
C LEU A 282 4.81 3.98 -6.74
N GLY A 283 4.96 2.78 -7.30
CA GLY A 283 5.39 1.58 -6.56
C GLY A 283 6.64 0.89 -7.11
N ASP A 284 7.05 1.21 -8.34
CA ASP A 284 8.28 0.70 -8.94
C ASP A 284 8.78 1.57 -10.09
N LEU A 285 10.07 1.44 -10.42
CA LEU A 285 10.70 2.12 -11.55
C LEU A 285 11.84 1.27 -12.11
N THR A 286 11.98 1.23 -13.43
CA THR A 286 13.16 0.69 -14.13
C THR A 286 13.54 1.58 -15.30
N VAL A 287 14.82 1.55 -15.70
CA VAL A 287 15.37 2.40 -16.76
C VAL A 287 15.92 1.50 -17.87
N GLY A 288 15.53 1.78 -19.11
CA GLY A 288 16.03 1.08 -20.29
C GLY A 288 17.41 1.58 -20.75
N PRO A 289 18.11 0.84 -21.62
CA PRO A 289 19.47 1.16 -22.06
C PRO A 289 19.55 2.44 -22.90
N GLU A 290 18.45 2.84 -23.55
CA GLU A 290 18.37 4.10 -24.32
C GLU A 290 17.89 5.28 -23.45
N GLY A 291 17.79 5.09 -22.13
CA GLY A 291 17.34 6.12 -21.20
C GLY A 291 15.82 6.24 -21.05
N GLN A 292 15.04 5.28 -21.56
CA GLN A 292 13.60 5.22 -21.27
C GLN A 292 13.37 5.01 -19.78
N VAL A 293 12.40 5.70 -19.20
CA VAL A 293 12.04 5.57 -17.78
C VAL A 293 10.65 4.96 -17.67
N TYR A 294 10.55 3.75 -17.13
CA TYR A 294 9.29 3.06 -16.92
C TYR A 294 8.88 3.16 -15.45
N VAL A 295 7.75 3.80 -15.19
CA VAL A 295 7.19 4.00 -13.85
C VAL A 295 5.95 3.13 -13.67
N LEU A 296 5.94 2.29 -12.64
CA LEU A 296 4.76 1.50 -12.25
C LEU A 296 3.98 2.23 -11.16
N CYS A 297 2.72 2.51 -11.45
CA CYS A 297 1.74 2.99 -10.48
C CYS A 297 1.11 1.82 -9.72
N GLN A 298 0.70 2.04 -8.47
CA GLN A 298 0.09 1.02 -7.59
C GLN A 298 -1.22 0.44 -8.13
N ASP A 299 -1.89 1.11 -9.07
CA ASP A 299 -3.08 0.62 -9.78
C ASP A 299 -2.77 -0.28 -10.99
N GLY A 300 -1.49 -0.54 -11.26
CA GLY A 300 -1.01 -1.36 -12.38
C GLY A 300 -0.72 -0.57 -13.66
N THR A 301 -0.93 0.75 -13.66
CA THR A 301 -0.57 1.60 -14.80
C THR A 301 0.95 1.64 -14.94
N ILE A 302 1.45 1.33 -16.13
CA ILE A 302 2.85 1.55 -16.49
C ILE A 302 2.91 2.78 -17.36
N VAL A 303 3.72 3.75 -16.96
CA VAL A 303 3.96 5.01 -17.67
C VAL A 303 5.40 4.98 -18.18
N GLU A 304 5.58 5.17 -19.48
CA GLU A 304 6.90 5.37 -20.10
C GLU A 304 7.14 6.86 -20.29
N LEU A 305 8.28 7.32 -19.79
CA LEU A 305 8.79 8.68 -19.95
C LEU A 305 10.11 8.63 -20.71
N ASP A 306 10.47 9.76 -21.33
CA ASP A 306 11.85 9.99 -21.74
C ASP A 306 12.73 10.35 -20.53
N ALA A 307 14.03 10.50 -20.77
CA ALA A 307 14.98 10.83 -19.71
C ALA A 307 14.69 12.19 -19.02
N ALA A 308 14.00 13.12 -19.68
CA ALA A 308 13.64 14.43 -19.15
C ALA A 308 12.31 14.42 -18.36
N GLY A 309 11.63 13.27 -18.32
CA GLY A 309 10.38 13.08 -17.63
C GLY A 309 9.14 13.37 -18.48
N ASP A 310 9.29 13.65 -19.77
CA ASP A 310 8.17 13.88 -20.67
C ASP A 310 7.43 12.57 -20.97
N LEU A 311 6.10 12.60 -20.93
CA LEU A 311 5.25 11.44 -21.20
C LEU A 311 5.43 10.94 -22.64
N VAL A 312 5.86 9.69 -22.79
CA VAL A 312 5.91 8.99 -24.08
C VAL A 312 4.60 8.23 -24.31
N ARG A 313 4.21 7.37 -23.37
CA ARG A 313 2.99 6.53 -23.45
C ARG A 313 2.62 5.90 -22.10
N ASP A 314 1.45 5.27 -22.05
CA ASP A 314 1.00 4.39 -20.96
C ASP A 314 0.47 3.05 -21.51
N ASN A 315 0.43 2.03 -20.66
CA ASN A 315 -0.09 0.70 -21.02
C ASN A 315 -1.62 0.62 -21.16
N GLY A 316 -2.35 1.71 -20.93
CA GLY A 316 -3.81 1.73 -21.00
C GLY A 316 -4.51 0.92 -19.92
N GLN A 317 -3.87 0.75 -18.75
CA GLN A 317 -4.40 -0.06 -17.65
C GLN A 317 -5.84 0.33 -17.32
N ARG A 318 -6.71 -0.68 -17.22
CA ARG A 318 -8.06 -0.53 -16.71
C ARG A 318 -8.08 -0.87 -15.23
N ARG A 319 -8.46 0.10 -14.39
CA ARG A 319 -8.42 0.01 -12.93
C ARG A 319 -9.80 0.19 -12.32
N GLN A 320 -9.98 -0.32 -11.10
CA GLN A 320 -11.14 -0.02 -10.25
C GLN A 320 -10.92 -0.52 -8.82
N ALA A 321 -10.05 0.07 -8.02
CA ALA A 321 -9.99 -0.28 -6.59
C ALA A 321 -11.31 0.08 -5.87
N VAL A 322 -11.71 -0.71 -4.88
CA VAL A 322 -12.79 -0.39 -3.94
C VAL A 322 -12.17 0.12 -2.64
N TRP A 323 -12.06 1.43 -2.50
CA TRP A 323 -11.37 2.09 -1.39
C TRP A 323 -12.17 2.13 -0.10
N ASP A 324 -13.49 2.17 -0.21
CA ASP A 324 -14.39 2.29 0.93
C ASP A 324 -15.76 1.70 0.61
N LEU A 325 -16.46 1.26 1.66
CA LEU A 325 -17.80 0.70 1.60
C LEU A 325 -18.61 1.30 2.74
N GLN A 326 -19.63 2.10 2.40
CA GLN A 326 -20.52 2.70 3.39
C GLN A 326 -21.97 2.38 3.06
N PRO A 327 -22.73 1.76 4.00
CA PRO A 327 -24.17 1.64 3.87
C PRO A 327 -24.83 3.01 3.74
N SER A 328 -25.90 3.09 2.95
CA SER A 328 -26.82 4.22 2.96
C SER A 328 -27.51 4.32 4.32
N ARG A 329 -27.72 5.55 4.80
CA ARG A 329 -28.48 5.81 6.03
C ARG A 329 -29.94 5.37 5.94
N GLU A 330 -30.49 5.32 4.74
CA GLU A 330 -31.92 5.06 4.51
C GLU A 330 -32.23 3.59 4.19
N ASP A 331 -31.32 2.92 3.48
CA ASP A 331 -31.38 1.48 3.26
C ASP A 331 -29.98 0.87 3.43
N PRO A 332 -29.69 0.19 4.56
CA PRO A 332 -28.37 -0.40 4.82
C PRO A 332 -28.01 -1.55 3.86
N ARG A 333 -28.97 -2.02 3.03
CA ARG A 333 -28.68 -2.96 1.93
C ARG A 333 -28.14 -2.27 0.69
N THR A 334 -28.23 -0.95 0.60
CA THR A 334 -27.62 -0.16 -0.46
C THR A 334 -26.30 0.41 0.05
N LEU A 335 -25.20 0.16 -0.65
CA LEU A 335 -23.87 0.61 -0.26
C LEU A 335 -23.26 1.51 -1.33
N TYR A 336 -22.60 2.56 -0.86
CA TYR A 336 -21.73 3.40 -1.65
C TYR A 336 -20.32 2.83 -1.62
N CYS A 337 -19.80 2.48 -2.79
CA CYS A 337 -18.43 2.03 -2.99
C CYS A 337 -17.58 3.22 -3.47
N ALA A 338 -16.62 3.67 -2.67
CA ALA A 338 -15.62 4.62 -3.16
C ALA A 338 -14.67 3.91 -4.12
N THR A 339 -14.48 4.44 -5.33
CA THR A 339 -13.73 3.77 -6.40
C THR A 339 -12.72 4.68 -7.11
N ASP A 340 -11.90 4.08 -7.99
CA ASP A 340 -10.95 4.81 -8.84
C ASP A 340 -11.56 5.85 -9.78
N SER A 341 -12.83 5.66 -10.12
CA SER A 341 -13.54 6.49 -11.12
C SER A 341 -14.57 7.43 -10.48
N GLY A 342 -14.92 7.22 -9.21
CA GLY A 342 -15.99 7.94 -8.53
C GLY A 342 -16.66 7.07 -7.47
N VAL A 343 -17.99 6.95 -7.51
CA VAL A 343 -18.76 6.13 -6.57
C VAL A 343 -19.61 5.12 -7.32
N SER A 344 -19.42 3.83 -7.07
CA SER A 344 -20.38 2.81 -7.50
C SER A 344 -21.44 2.60 -6.43
N VAL A 345 -22.68 2.34 -6.84
CA VAL A 345 -23.78 1.97 -5.93
C VAL A 345 -24.07 0.50 -6.12
N VAL A 346 -24.03 -0.26 -5.03
CA VAL A 346 -24.35 -1.68 -5.03
C VAL A 346 -25.44 -1.99 -4.03
N ARG A 347 -26.31 -2.93 -4.36
CA ARG A 347 -27.37 -3.41 -3.47
C ARG A 347 -27.20 -4.86 -3.11
N VAL A 348 -27.44 -5.19 -1.85
CA VAL A 348 -27.53 -6.54 -1.34
C VAL A 348 -28.94 -7.06 -1.60
N ALA A 349 -29.04 -8.06 -2.47
CA ALA A 349 -30.28 -8.73 -2.80
C ALA A 349 -30.24 -10.18 -2.32
N ASP A 350 -31.39 -10.73 -1.95
CA ASP A 350 -31.49 -12.14 -1.59
C ASP A 350 -31.54 -13.01 -2.86
N SER A 351 -30.98 -14.21 -2.78
CA SER A 351 -31.07 -15.24 -3.81
C SER A 351 -31.25 -16.61 -3.17
N ALA A 352 -31.64 -17.61 -3.97
CA ALA A 352 -31.79 -18.99 -3.48
C ALA A 352 -30.49 -19.59 -2.90
N ALA A 353 -29.32 -19.03 -3.24
CA ALA A 353 -28.01 -19.45 -2.73
C ALA A 353 -27.47 -18.54 -1.61
N GLY A 354 -28.28 -17.63 -1.06
CA GLY A 354 -27.87 -16.62 -0.09
C GLY A 354 -27.78 -15.21 -0.70
N PRO A 355 -27.33 -14.21 0.07
CA PRO A 355 -27.23 -12.84 -0.41
C PRO A 355 -26.29 -12.71 -1.61
N MET A 356 -26.59 -11.76 -2.49
CA MET A 356 -25.79 -11.41 -3.65
C MET A 356 -25.65 -9.90 -3.80
N ILE A 357 -24.58 -9.47 -4.45
CA ILE A 357 -24.33 -8.07 -4.79
C ILE A 357 -24.89 -7.78 -6.19
N ARG A 358 -25.67 -6.71 -6.31
CA ARG A 358 -26.18 -6.16 -7.57
C ARG A 358 -25.67 -4.73 -7.76
N PRO A 359 -24.79 -4.46 -8.74
CA PRO A 359 -24.50 -3.09 -9.12
C PRO A 359 -25.76 -2.42 -9.65
N GLU A 360 -26.05 -1.22 -9.18
CA GLU A 360 -27.22 -0.44 -9.60
C GLU A 360 -26.81 0.81 -10.39
N ALA A 361 -25.68 1.43 -10.04
CA ALA A 361 -25.17 2.61 -10.73
C ALA A 361 -23.66 2.75 -10.59
N GLU A 362 -23.06 3.51 -11.51
CA GLU A 362 -21.69 4.01 -11.41
C GLU A 362 -21.66 5.51 -11.68
N HIS A 363 -21.26 6.27 -10.68
CA HIS A 363 -21.22 7.73 -10.70
C HIS A 363 -19.77 8.18 -10.89
N VAL A 364 -19.38 8.37 -12.14
CA VAL A 364 -18.03 8.83 -12.50
C VAL A 364 -17.88 10.32 -12.21
N THR A 365 -16.88 10.70 -11.42
CA THR A 365 -16.71 12.09 -10.97
C THR A 365 -15.67 12.87 -11.78
N GLY A 366 -14.60 12.20 -12.23
CA GLY A 366 -13.47 12.84 -12.91
C GLY A 366 -12.62 13.75 -12.00
N TRP A 367 -12.70 13.58 -10.69
CA TRP A 367 -11.99 14.40 -9.68
C TRP A 367 -10.87 13.61 -8.98
N GLY A 368 -10.20 12.73 -9.72
CA GLY A 368 -9.32 11.71 -9.17
C GLY A 368 -10.11 10.55 -8.55
N PHE A 369 -9.39 9.57 -8.00
CA PHE A 369 -10.05 8.44 -7.33
C PHE A 369 -10.70 8.87 -6.01
N THR A 370 -11.90 8.36 -5.76
CA THR A 370 -12.64 8.59 -4.51
C THR A 370 -12.10 7.65 -3.45
N ARG A 371 -11.53 8.22 -2.39
CA ARG A 371 -10.81 7.47 -1.35
C ARG A 371 -11.73 7.03 -0.21
N ARG A 372 -12.64 7.91 0.21
CA ARG A 372 -13.60 7.66 1.30
C ARG A 372 -14.92 8.33 0.98
N VAL A 373 -15.98 7.73 1.49
CA VAL A 373 -17.33 8.29 1.46
C VAL A 373 -17.93 8.22 2.86
N ALA A 374 -18.95 9.02 3.11
CA ALA A 374 -19.77 8.95 4.32
C ALA A 374 -21.22 9.22 3.92
N SER A 375 -22.14 8.37 4.36
CA SER A 375 -23.55 8.56 4.02
C SER A 375 -24.16 9.72 4.82
N VAL A 376 -24.95 10.53 4.11
CA VAL A 376 -25.82 11.59 4.62
C VAL A 376 -27.23 11.35 4.10
N GLU A 377 -28.22 12.03 4.67
CA GLU A 377 -29.57 11.98 4.11
C GLU A 377 -29.56 12.43 2.64
N GLY A 378 -30.22 11.64 1.80
CA GLY A 378 -30.37 11.87 0.37
C GLY A 378 -29.11 11.58 -0.46
N GLY A 379 -28.03 11.01 0.11
CA GLY A 379 -26.82 10.72 -0.66
C GLY A 379 -25.56 10.49 0.17
N LEU A 380 -24.47 11.13 -0.23
CA LEU A 380 -23.15 10.95 0.39
C LEU A 380 -22.27 12.20 0.31
N VAL A 381 -21.35 12.32 1.26
CA VAL A 381 -20.16 13.16 1.16
C VAL A 381 -18.98 12.28 0.80
N GLY A 382 -18.14 12.72 -0.15
CA GLY A 382 -16.96 11.98 -0.59
C GLY A 382 -15.71 12.84 -0.60
N ILE A 383 -14.56 12.19 -0.49
CA ILE A 383 -13.24 12.81 -0.66
C ILE A 383 -12.42 12.05 -1.68
N THR A 384 -11.57 12.80 -2.39
CA THR A 384 -10.74 12.29 -3.48
C THR A 384 -9.26 12.53 -3.21
N ARG A 385 -8.40 11.77 -3.90
CA ARG A 385 -6.94 12.01 -3.86
C ARG A 385 -6.56 13.38 -4.39
N ASP A 386 -7.29 13.92 -5.36
CA ASP A 386 -7.00 15.22 -6.00
C ASP A 386 -7.44 16.44 -5.17
N ARG A 387 -7.72 16.19 -3.89
CA ARG A 387 -8.09 17.17 -2.86
C ARG A 387 -9.49 17.76 -3.01
N PHE A 388 -10.38 17.08 -3.74
CA PHE A 388 -11.80 17.45 -3.74
C PHE A 388 -12.55 16.78 -2.59
N VAL A 389 -13.37 17.58 -1.90
CA VAL A 389 -14.51 17.15 -1.09
C VAL A 389 -15.77 17.44 -1.90
N PHE A 390 -16.76 16.55 -1.87
CA PHE A 390 -18.00 16.75 -2.59
C PHE A 390 -19.21 16.16 -1.86
N ARG A 391 -20.40 16.69 -2.16
CA ARG A 391 -21.70 16.11 -1.81
C ARG A 391 -22.42 15.74 -3.09
N ALA A 392 -22.91 14.50 -3.16
CA ALA A 392 -23.70 14.00 -4.28
C ALA A 392 -24.97 13.31 -3.78
N ASP A 393 -26.05 13.44 -4.55
CA ASP A 393 -27.29 12.72 -4.29
C ASP A 393 -27.15 11.23 -4.58
N ARG A 394 -28.18 10.44 -4.23
CA ARG A 394 -28.21 8.98 -4.48
C ARG A 394 -28.03 8.63 -5.95
N ASP A 395 -28.53 9.47 -6.85
CA ASP A 395 -28.40 9.32 -8.30
C ASP A 395 -27.04 9.79 -8.86
N GLY A 396 -26.13 10.24 -7.99
CA GLY A 396 -24.80 10.72 -8.36
C GLY A 396 -24.74 12.20 -8.68
N THR A 397 -25.87 12.91 -8.70
CA THR A 397 -25.90 14.35 -9.03
C THR A 397 -25.09 15.15 -8.00
N PRO A 398 -24.02 15.85 -8.43
CA PRO A 398 -23.26 16.71 -7.51
C PRO A 398 -24.11 17.88 -7.02
N ARG A 399 -24.17 18.07 -5.70
CA ARG A 399 -24.75 19.26 -5.07
C ARG A 399 -23.72 20.36 -4.91
N TRP A 400 -22.53 20.00 -4.46
CA TRP A 400 -21.39 20.89 -4.37
C TRP A 400 -20.08 20.10 -4.42
N ARG A 401 -19.01 20.81 -4.77
CA ARG A 401 -17.62 20.33 -4.66
C ARG A 401 -16.71 21.48 -4.26
N LEU A 402 -15.70 21.18 -3.45
CA LEU A 402 -14.70 22.12 -2.99
C LEU A 402 -13.32 21.47 -3.11
N ARG A 403 -12.32 22.22 -3.61
CA ARG A 403 -10.92 21.78 -3.56
C ARG A 403 -10.25 22.35 -2.32
N LEU A 404 -9.65 21.48 -1.51
CA LEU A 404 -8.86 21.85 -0.34
C LEU A 404 -7.37 21.94 -0.71
N PRO A 405 -6.55 22.70 0.06
CA PRO A 405 -5.13 22.87 -0.24
C PRO A 405 -4.32 21.60 0.01
N ASP A 406 -4.72 20.79 0.98
CA ASP A 406 -3.97 19.63 1.45
C ASP A 406 -4.58 18.30 0.99
N LEU A 407 -3.75 17.25 0.98
CA LEU A 407 -4.19 15.87 0.75
C LEU A 407 -5.19 15.43 1.82
N LEU A 408 -6.21 14.67 1.39
CA LEU A 408 -7.35 14.26 2.20
C LEU A 408 -7.26 12.77 2.54
N HIS A 409 -7.54 12.42 3.81
CA HIS A 409 -7.34 11.06 4.32
C HIS A 409 -8.64 10.35 4.66
N THR A 410 -9.51 10.99 5.45
CA THR A 410 -10.81 10.48 5.87
C THR A 410 -11.88 11.57 5.87
N VAL A 411 -13.14 11.16 5.80
CA VAL A 411 -14.30 12.02 6.04
C VAL A 411 -15.26 11.30 6.97
N ALA A 412 -15.75 12.00 7.99
CA ALA A 412 -16.80 11.55 8.89
C ALA A 412 -17.96 12.55 8.84
N VAL A 413 -19.18 12.08 9.09
CA VAL A 413 -20.39 12.91 9.11
C VAL A 413 -20.96 12.89 10.52
N SER A 414 -21.39 14.05 11.00
CA SER A 414 -21.98 14.17 12.34
C SER A 414 -23.25 13.31 12.49
N PRO A 415 -23.64 12.93 13.72
CA PRO A 415 -24.83 12.09 13.93
C PRO A 415 -26.11 12.67 13.28
N ASP A 416 -26.28 13.99 13.39
CA ASP A 416 -27.37 14.77 12.78
C ASP A 416 -27.23 15.00 11.26
N GLY A 417 -26.11 14.60 10.65
CA GLY A 417 -25.88 14.68 9.21
C GLY A 417 -25.54 16.07 8.68
N THR A 418 -25.47 17.10 9.53
CA THR A 418 -25.33 18.52 9.12
C THR A 418 -23.89 18.96 8.91
N ARG A 419 -22.91 18.19 9.41
CA ARG A 419 -21.49 18.53 9.37
C ARG A 419 -20.65 17.37 8.83
N ALA A 420 -19.63 17.70 8.05
CA ALA A 420 -18.61 16.76 7.58
C ALA A 420 -17.24 17.17 8.10
N LEU A 421 -16.54 16.25 8.76
CA LEU A 421 -15.20 16.44 9.29
C LEU A 421 -14.19 15.70 8.43
N VAL A 422 -13.32 16.47 7.77
CA VAL A 422 -12.34 15.99 6.81
C VAL A 422 -10.94 16.05 7.40
N ALA A 423 -10.25 14.92 7.43
CA ALA A 423 -8.85 14.79 7.85
C ALA A 423 -7.90 15.14 6.69
N THR A 424 -6.85 15.93 6.96
CA THR A 424 -5.92 16.44 5.95
C THR A 424 -4.47 16.50 6.45
N ASN A 425 -3.52 16.65 5.51
CA ASN A 425 -2.12 16.93 5.88
C ASN A 425 -1.94 18.24 6.68
N GLY A 426 -2.85 19.21 6.55
CA GLY A 426 -2.81 20.50 7.26
C GLY A 426 -3.62 20.53 8.56
N GLY A 427 -4.07 19.38 9.07
CA GLY A 427 -5.01 19.29 10.20
C GLY A 427 -6.38 18.76 9.75
N ALA A 428 -7.47 19.30 10.27
CA ALA A 428 -8.83 18.92 9.88
C ALA A 428 -9.67 20.13 9.46
N VAL A 429 -10.63 19.91 8.56
CA VAL A 429 -11.58 20.92 8.11
C VAL A 429 -13.00 20.40 8.38
N GLU A 430 -13.79 21.20 9.07
CA GLU A 430 -15.22 20.92 9.26
C GLU A 430 -16.04 21.76 8.28
N LEU A 431 -16.94 21.10 7.55
CA LEU A 431 -17.78 21.68 6.51
C LEU A 431 -19.26 21.49 6.85
N ASP A 432 -20.10 22.40 6.39
CA ASP A 432 -21.54 22.21 6.31
C ASP A 432 -21.89 21.24 5.18
N THR A 433 -22.72 20.22 5.44
CA THR A 433 -23.06 19.22 4.42
C THR A 433 -24.04 19.72 3.37
N ALA A 434 -24.80 20.78 3.65
CA ALA A 434 -25.79 21.31 2.73
C ALA A 434 -25.16 22.12 1.58
N ASP A 435 -24.16 22.94 1.89
CA ASP A 435 -23.56 23.86 0.92
C ASP A 435 -22.02 23.77 0.78
N GLY A 436 -21.35 22.98 1.64
CA GLY A 436 -19.90 22.82 1.63
C GLY A 436 -19.14 24.00 2.24
N SER A 437 -19.83 24.95 2.89
CA SER A 437 -19.20 26.09 3.55
C SER A 437 -18.32 25.62 4.72
N ARG A 438 -17.15 26.25 4.86
CA ARG A 438 -16.21 25.92 5.93
C ARG A 438 -16.72 26.47 7.26
N ARG A 439 -16.93 25.59 8.24
CA ARG A 439 -17.33 25.92 9.62
C ARG A 439 -16.13 26.09 10.55
N ALA A 440 -15.12 25.23 10.42
CA ALA A 440 -13.91 25.31 11.25
C ALA A 440 -12.67 24.77 10.53
N SER A 441 -11.50 25.26 10.96
CA SER A 441 -10.19 24.64 10.71
C SER A 441 -9.61 24.24 12.06
N LEU A 442 -9.25 22.98 12.20
CA LEU A 442 -8.88 22.37 13.47
C LEU A 442 -7.50 21.73 13.33
N GLY A 443 -6.73 21.73 14.42
CA GLY A 443 -5.39 21.16 14.42
C GLY A 443 -5.05 20.59 15.78
N VAL A 444 -4.07 19.69 15.77
CA VAL A 444 -3.47 19.09 16.97
C VAL A 444 -1.97 19.22 16.78
N ASP A 445 -1.36 20.17 17.49
CA ASP A 445 0.09 20.41 17.53
C ASP A 445 0.75 20.65 16.16
N GLY A 446 -0.01 21.14 15.17
CA GLY A 446 0.49 21.36 13.81
C GLY A 446 0.76 20.06 13.03
N LEU A 447 0.34 18.91 13.55
CA LEU A 447 0.56 17.61 12.92
C LEU A 447 -0.56 17.28 11.91
N PRO A 448 -0.25 16.50 10.85
CA PRO A 448 -1.25 15.94 9.96
C PRO A 448 -2.32 15.16 10.73
N VAL A 449 -3.60 15.41 10.44
CA VAL A 449 -4.71 14.60 10.96
C VAL A 449 -5.05 13.56 9.90
N TRP A 450 -5.02 12.28 10.29
CA TRP A 450 -5.16 11.17 9.37
C TRP A 450 -6.50 10.46 9.48
N ALA A 451 -7.12 10.48 10.67
CA ALA A 451 -8.44 9.92 10.90
C ALA A 451 -9.31 10.88 11.72
N THR A 452 -10.60 10.88 11.42
CA THR A 452 -11.61 11.72 12.07
C THR A 452 -12.87 10.92 12.38
N ALA A 453 -13.55 11.27 13.46
CA ALA A 453 -14.87 10.73 13.82
C ALA A 453 -15.69 11.78 14.57
N TYR A 454 -16.98 11.53 14.75
CA TYR A 454 -17.83 12.27 15.69
C TYR A 454 -18.27 11.33 16.81
N LEU A 455 -18.31 11.84 18.04
CA LEU A 455 -19.03 11.17 19.13
C LEU A 455 -20.54 11.44 19.02
N GLN A 456 -21.33 10.66 19.78
CA GLN A 456 -22.79 10.73 19.72
C GLN A 456 -23.36 12.09 20.16
N ASP A 457 -22.65 12.80 21.04
CA ASP A 457 -23.01 14.15 21.49
C ASP A 457 -22.56 15.25 20.49
N GLY A 458 -22.00 14.85 19.35
CA GLY A 458 -21.51 15.75 18.31
C GLY A 458 -20.09 16.26 18.54
N ALA A 459 -19.39 15.81 19.59
CA ALA A 459 -17.98 16.13 19.81
C ALA A 459 -17.11 15.61 18.65
N ARG A 460 -16.05 16.35 18.33
CA ARG A 460 -15.18 16.07 17.18
C ARG A 460 -13.95 15.31 17.64
N VAL A 461 -13.64 14.20 16.98
CA VAL A 461 -12.44 13.39 17.25
C VAL A 461 -11.45 13.60 16.11
N LEU A 462 -10.25 14.05 16.45
CA LEU A 462 -9.12 14.20 15.54
C LEU A 462 -8.02 13.22 15.96
N ILE A 463 -7.48 12.47 15.00
CA ILE A 463 -6.36 11.55 15.25
C ILE A 463 -5.21 11.89 14.30
N THR A 464 -4.08 12.29 14.87
CA THR A 464 -2.88 12.68 14.13
C THR A 464 -2.12 11.47 13.56
N ARG A 465 -1.24 11.71 12.59
CA ARG A 465 -0.39 10.68 11.97
C ARG A 465 0.44 9.91 13.02
N ASN A 466 0.94 10.56 14.07
CA ASN A 466 1.68 9.89 15.14
C ASN A 466 0.79 9.26 16.25
N GLY A 467 -0.53 9.28 16.09
CA GLY A 467 -1.43 8.60 17.02
C GLY A 467 -1.93 9.43 18.21
N VAL A 468 -1.81 10.76 18.20
CA VAL A 468 -2.49 11.59 19.20
C VAL A 468 -3.99 11.65 18.88
N ILE A 469 -4.83 11.29 19.84
CA ILE A 469 -6.28 11.46 19.80
C ILE A 469 -6.65 12.71 20.59
N ALA A 470 -7.33 13.65 19.94
CA ALA A 470 -7.91 14.82 20.57
C ALA A 470 -9.44 14.83 20.37
N VAL A 471 -10.18 14.94 21.48
CA VAL A 471 -11.63 15.09 21.47
C VAL A 471 -11.96 16.53 21.83
N LEU A 472 -12.57 17.24 20.90
CA LEU A 472 -12.98 18.63 21.03
C LEU A 472 -14.48 18.70 21.35
N ASP A 473 -14.91 19.80 21.97
CA ASP A 473 -16.34 20.13 22.07
C ASP A 473 -17.05 20.02 20.70
N PRO A 474 -18.39 19.84 20.68
CA PRO A 474 -19.17 19.92 19.44
C PRO A 474 -18.99 21.26 18.73
N GLU A 475 -18.79 22.34 19.50
CA GLU A 475 -18.60 23.70 19.00
C GLU A 475 -17.35 24.33 19.63
N GLY A 476 -16.60 25.12 18.85
CA GLY A 476 -15.37 25.79 19.31
C GLY A 476 -14.13 24.88 19.50
N PRO A 477 -12.94 25.43 19.81
CA PRO A 477 -11.69 24.67 19.75
C PRO A 477 -11.32 23.91 21.05
N ARG A 478 -12.18 23.91 22.09
CA ARG A 478 -11.80 23.38 23.40
C ARG A 478 -11.62 21.87 23.37
N VAL A 479 -10.45 21.40 23.76
CA VAL A 479 -10.13 19.97 23.95
C VAL A 479 -10.70 19.50 25.28
N ARG A 480 -11.59 18.50 25.24
CA ARG A 480 -12.17 17.82 26.41
C ARG A 480 -11.29 16.70 26.93
N TRP A 481 -10.68 15.99 25.99
CA TRP A 481 -9.88 14.82 26.29
C TRP A 481 -8.80 14.66 25.24
N ARG A 482 -7.65 14.18 25.69
CA ARG A 482 -6.49 13.91 24.86
C ARG A 482 -5.85 12.61 25.32
N PHE A 483 -5.43 11.80 24.37
CA PHE A 483 -4.74 10.54 24.63
C PHE A 483 -3.72 10.28 23.54
N ASP A 484 -2.51 9.91 23.94
CA ASP A 484 -1.44 9.56 23.02
C ASP A 484 -1.31 8.03 22.97
N GLN A 485 -1.65 7.43 21.82
CA GLN A 485 -1.45 5.99 21.61
C GLN A 485 -0.11 5.68 20.90
N GLY A 486 0.63 6.68 20.43
CA GLY A 486 1.93 6.51 19.77
C GLY A 486 1.94 5.62 18.51
N GLU A 487 0.79 5.44 17.86
CA GLU A 487 0.62 4.49 16.75
C GLU A 487 -0.15 5.11 15.59
N TYR A 488 0.35 4.91 14.37
CA TYR A 488 -0.19 5.48 13.14
C TYR A 488 -1.62 4.99 12.83
N PRO A 489 -2.63 5.88 12.70
CA PRO A 489 -4.01 5.50 12.42
C PRO A 489 -4.31 5.45 10.91
N LYS A 490 -5.23 4.57 10.50
CA LYS A 490 -5.77 4.50 9.13
C LYS A 490 -7.24 4.91 9.03
N ARG A 491 -8.07 4.53 10.02
CA ARG A 491 -9.50 4.88 10.09
C ARG A 491 -9.95 4.94 11.54
N ALA A 492 -11.01 5.70 11.78
CA ALA A 492 -11.70 5.73 13.06
C ALA A 492 -13.21 5.83 12.86
N TRP A 493 -13.97 5.24 13.77
CA TRP A 493 -15.43 5.36 13.82
C TRP A 493 -15.92 5.17 15.25
N THR A 494 -17.17 5.55 15.51
CA THR A 494 -17.83 5.29 16.79
C THR A 494 -18.91 4.26 16.63
N GLN A 495 -19.00 3.35 17.58
CA GLN A 495 -20.04 2.32 17.64
C GLN A 495 -20.27 1.94 19.11
N ASP A 496 -21.53 1.80 19.51
CA ASP A 496 -21.92 1.37 20.86
C ASP A 496 -21.24 2.16 22.00
N GLY A 497 -21.09 3.48 21.81
CA GLY A 497 -20.47 4.38 22.79
C GLY A 497 -18.94 4.28 22.89
N ARG A 498 -18.31 3.48 22.03
CA ARG A 498 -16.84 3.32 21.93
C ARG A 498 -16.30 4.03 20.70
N LEU A 499 -15.05 4.46 20.78
CA LEU A 499 -14.25 4.89 19.62
C LEU A 499 -13.40 3.70 19.17
N TYR A 500 -13.47 3.36 17.89
CA TYR A 500 -12.63 2.32 17.29
C TYR A 500 -11.60 2.97 16.37
N VAL A 501 -10.36 2.51 16.44
CA VAL A 501 -9.25 3.00 15.62
C VAL A 501 -8.48 1.81 15.06
N VAL A 502 -8.37 1.74 13.74
CA VAL A 502 -7.46 0.82 13.05
C VAL A 502 -6.20 1.54 12.61
N GLY A 503 -5.11 0.81 12.52
CA GLY A 503 -3.84 1.31 12.01
C GLY A 503 -2.71 0.40 12.42
N ASP A 504 -1.58 0.98 12.79
CA ASP A 504 -0.52 0.25 13.45
C ASP A 504 -1.00 -0.30 14.80
N GLY A 505 -0.49 -1.46 15.19
CA GLY A 505 -0.89 -2.16 16.41
C GLY A 505 -2.26 -2.83 16.38
N GLY A 506 -2.96 -2.87 15.25
CA GLY A 506 -4.22 -3.61 15.08
C GLY A 506 -5.50 -2.74 15.10
N LEU A 507 -6.63 -3.37 15.44
CA LEU A 507 -7.85 -2.65 15.85
C LEU A 507 -7.77 -2.35 17.36
N LYS A 508 -8.06 -1.11 17.74
CA LYS A 508 -8.19 -0.65 19.12
C LYS A 508 -9.61 -0.20 19.41
N GLU A 509 -10.18 -0.68 20.51
CA GLU A 509 -11.37 -0.10 21.13
C GLU A 509 -10.93 0.87 22.22
N ILE A 510 -11.48 2.08 22.20
CA ILE A 510 -11.08 3.20 23.05
C ILE A 510 -12.30 3.70 23.82
N GLU A 511 -12.12 3.81 25.13
CA GLU A 511 -13.02 4.50 26.04
C GLU A 511 -12.55 5.94 26.20
N VAL A 512 -13.31 6.88 25.64
CA VAL A 512 -13.01 8.32 25.74
C VAL A 512 -13.06 8.73 27.22
N GLY A 513 -12.00 9.37 27.70
CA GLY A 513 -11.79 9.67 29.11
C GLY A 513 -10.86 8.70 29.83
N VAL A 514 -10.63 7.50 29.28
CA VAL A 514 -9.83 6.44 29.91
C VAL A 514 -8.64 6.03 29.05
N GLY A 515 -8.85 5.57 27.82
CA GLY A 515 -7.77 5.06 26.94
C GLY A 515 -8.15 3.77 26.20
N VAL A 516 -7.16 2.97 25.80
CA VAL A 516 -7.36 1.71 25.09
C VAL A 516 -7.99 0.66 26.01
N ALA A 517 -9.21 0.24 25.71
CA ALA A 517 -9.95 -0.79 26.44
C ALA A 517 -9.68 -2.21 25.92
N ALA A 518 -9.49 -2.37 24.60
CA ALA A 518 -9.18 -3.64 23.97
C ALA A 518 -8.34 -3.46 22.69
N ARG A 519 -7.59 -4.50 22.31
CA ARG A 519 -6.73 -4.51 21.12
C ARG A 519 -6.72 -5.87 20.43
N TRP A 520 -7.03 -5.89 19.13
CA TRP A 520 -6.97 -7.09 18.27
C TRP A 520 -5.90 -6.92 17.20
N SER A 521 -4.79 -7.64 17.33
CA SER A 521 -3.61 -7.50 16.45
C SER A 521 -2.96 -8.82 16.04
N LYS A 522 -3.29 -9.92 16.71
CA LYS A 522 -2.60 -11.20 16.54
C LYS A 522 -2.73 -11.70 15.08
N LEU A 523 -1.60 -12.05 14.46
CA LEU A 523 -1.46 -12.58 13.09
C LEU A 523 -1.81 -11.61 11.96
N LEU A 524 -1.90 -10.30 12.23
CA LEU A 524 -2.00 -9.29 11.18
C LEU A 524 -0.59 -8.85 10.77
N SER A 525 -0.27 -8.99 9.49
CA SER A 525 0.98 -8.49 8.91
C SER A 525 0.83 -7.02 8.51
N ASN A 526 1.76 -6.17 8.95
CA ASN A 526 1.81 -4.74 8.66
C ASN A 526 0.54 -3.99 9.14
N THR A 527 0.36 -2.72 8.75
CA THR A 527 -0.73 -1.84 9.18
C THR A 527 -2.11 -2.44 8.87
N VAL A 528 -3.06 -2.26 9.78
CA VAL A 528 -4.46 -2.63 9.54
C VAL A 528 -5.15 -1.50 8.76
N GLU A 529 -5.72 -1.83 7.60
CA GLU A 529 -6.36 -0.87 6.71
C GLU A 529 -7.82 -0.59 7.10
N ASN A 530 -8.53 -1.62 7.60
CA ASN A 530 -9.93 -1.54 7.96
C ASN A 530 -10.32 -2.68 8.92
N ALA A 531 -11.43 -2.52 9.65
CA ALA A 531 -12.05 -3.57 10.45
C ALA A 531 -13.55 -3.35 10.62
N VAL A 532 -14.27 -4.39 11.04
CA VAL A 532 -15.68 -4.33 11.44
C VAL A 532 -15.88 -5.05 12.77
N VAL A 533 -16.90 -4.62 13.52
CA VAL A 533 -17.35 -5.26 14.76
C VAL A 533 -18.84 -5.57 14.64
N SER A 534 -19.21 -6.86 14.67
CA SER A 534 -20.61 -7.30 14.60
C SER A 534 -20.82 -8.64 15.30
N ASP A 535 -21.92 -8.76 16.04
CA ASP A 535 -22.38 -10.01 16.67
C ASP A 535 -21.28 -10.70 17.51
N GLY A 536 -20.53 -9.89 18.27
CA GLY A 536 -19.43 -10.35 19.12
C GLY A 536 -18.18 -10.79 18.37
N LEU A 537 -18.08 -10.52 17.07
CA LEU A 537 -16.92 -10.80 16.23
C LEU A 537 -16.25 -9.50 15.78
N VAL A 538 -14.92 -9.49 15.79
CA VAL A 538 -14.09 -8.50 15.12
C VAL A 538 -13.51 -9.15 13.87
N VAL A 539 -13.55 -8.46 12.73
CA VAL A 539 -12.80 -8.87 11.53
C VAL A 539 -11.96 -7.69 11.06
N ALA A 540 -10.66 -7.90 10.91
CA ALA A 540 -9.70 -6.87 10.50
C ALA A 540 -8.94 -7.30 9.24
N SER A 541 -8.64 -6.33 8.38
CA SER A 541 -7.88 -6.53 7.14
C SER A 541 -6.55 -5.78 7.16
N SER A 542 -5.47 -6.43 6.75
CA SER A 542 -4.13 -5.83 6.74
C SER A 542 -3.46 -5.86 5.36
N TYR A 543 -2.31 -5.19 5.28
CA TYR A 543 -1.43 -5.21 4.11
C TYR A 543 -0.75 -6.59 3.86
N GLY A 544 -1.02 -7.60 4.69
CA GLY A 544 -0.69 -9.00 4.38
C GLY A 544 -1.59 -9.65 3.31
N MET A 545 -2.61 -8.93 2.81
CA MET A 545 -3.75 -9.51 2.06
C MET A 545 -4.48 -10.58 2.89
N GLN A 546 -4.70 -10.25 4.16
CA GLN A 546 -5.28 -11.14 5.16
C GLN A 546 -6.61 -10.58 5.70
N LEU A 547 -7.51 -11.47 6.10
CA LEU A 547 -8.58 -11.17 7.05
C LEU A 547 -8.35 -12.00 8.33
N ALA A 548 -8.17 -11.33 9.45
CA ALA A 548 -8.12 -11.98 10.75
C ALA A 548 -9.43 -11.72 11.51
N SER A 549 -9.96 -12.79 12.09
CA SER A 549 -11.19 -12.77 12.88
C SER A 549 -10.89 -13.02 14.35
N TYR A 550 -11.59 -12.32 15.23
CA TYR A 550 -11.42 -12.42 16.67
C TYR A 550 -12.77 -12.42 17.38
N ASP A 551 -12.82 -13.06 18.54
CA ASP A 551 -13.86 -12.77 19.51
C ASP A 551 -13.66 -11.35 20.07
N HIS A 552 -14.74 -10.58 20.09
CA HIS A 552 -14.75 -9.23 20.64
C HIS A 552 -14.54 -9.26 22.16
N ALA A 553 -15.37 -10.00 22.90
CA ALA A 553 -15.35 -9.96 24.37
C ALA A 553 -14.04 -10.47 24.99
N GLY A 554 -13.52 -11.60 24.50
CA GLY A 554 -12.31 -12.22 25.03
C GLY A 554 -11.02 -11.81 24.34
N VAL A 555 -11.08 -10.97 23.29
CA VAL A 555 -9.91 -10.54 22.51
C VAL A 555 -9.10 -11.75 21.97
N THR A 556 -9.81 -12.84 21.66
CA THR A 556 -9.17 -14.10 21.25
C THR A 556 -9.21 -14.28 19.74
N PHE A 557 -8.09 -14.70 19.16
CA PHE A 557 -8.02 -15.04 17.74
C PHE A 557 -8.92 -16.23 17.41
N ALA A 558 -9.73 -16.09 16.36
CA ALA A 558 -10.75 -17.05 15.95
C ALA A 558 -10.50 -17.67 14.57
N GLY A 559 -9.82 -16.97 13.67
CA GLY A 559 -9.49 -17.48 12.34
C GLY A 559 -8.72 -16.50 11.48
N LEU A 560 -8.06 -17.01 10.44
CA LEU A 560 -7.29 -16.24 9.47
C LEU A 560 -7.64 -16.73 8.07
N LEU A 561 -7.76 -15.79 7.14
CA LEU A 561 -7.93 -16.04 5.71
C LEU A 561 -6.84 -15.27 4.97
N GLU A 562 -6.09 -15.95 4.10
CA GLU A 562 -4.90 -15.40 3.43
C GLU A 562 -4.89 -15.63 1.92
N ASP A 563 -5.97 -16.14 1.34
CA ASP A 563 -6.11 -16.45 -0.09
C ASP A 563 -6.74 -15.29 -0.89
N LEU A 564 -6.70 -14.06 -0.36
CA LEU A 564 -7.19 -12.91 -1.10
C LEU A 564 -6.31 -12.63 -2.33
N PRO A 565 -6.91 -12.35 -3.50
CA PRO A 565 -6.18 -12.13 -4.74
C PRO A 565 -5.43 -10.78 -4.77
N ASP A 566 -5.80 -9.83 -3.91
CA ASP A 566 -5.14 -8.53 -3.78
C ASP A 566 -5.45 -7.91 -2.41
N TYR A 567 -4.90 -6.73 -2.13
CA TYR A 567 -5.11 -6.01 -0.89
C TYR A 567 -6.58 -5.66 -0.66
N PRO A 568 -7.19 -6.13 0.44
CA PRO A 568 -8.47 -5.63 0.91
C PRO A 568 -8.30 -4.18 1.39
N LYS A 569 -9.21 -3.32 0.97
CA LYS A 569 -9.25 -1.90 1.33
C LYS A 569 -10.52 -1.53 2.08
N ALA A 570 -11.63 -2.18 1.75
CA ALA A 570 -12.93 -1.87 2.32
C ALA A 570 -13.58 -3.10 2.95
N LEU A 571 -14.25 -2.89 4.08
CA LEU A 571 -15.02 -3.90 4.79
C LEU A 571 -16.36 -3.27 5.18
N ALA A 572 -17.45 -4.01 5.01
CA ALA A 572 -18.76 -3.63 5.52
C ALA A 572 -19.52 -4.87 5.97
N VAL A 573 -20.31 -4.74 7.03
CA VAL A 573 -21.25 -5.78 7.44
C VAL A 573 -22.57 -5.52 6.74
N VAL A 574 -23.10 -6.55 6.10
CA VAL A 574 -24.42 -6.54 5.46
C VAL A 574 -25.26 -7.68 6.03
N ARG A 575 -26.58 -7.49 6.09
CA ARG A 575 -27.51 -8.48 6.64
C ARG A 575 -28.44 -9.01 5.57
N ASP A 576 -28.67 -10.31 5.57
CA ASP A 576 -29.61 -10.98 4.66
C ASP A 576 -31.07 -10.84 5.14
N ALA A 577 -32.02 -11.51 4.48
CA ALA A 577 -33.45 -11.43 4.85
C ALA A 577 -33.77 -12.05 6.21
N GLN A 578 -32.88 -12.87 6.75
CA GLN A 578 -32.99 -13.52 8.05
C GLN A 578 -32.19 -12.77 9.12
N ASP A 579 -31.72 -11.56 8.81
CA ASP A 579 -30.88 -10.73 9.68
C ASP A 579 -29.51 -11.35 10.00
N ALA A 580 -29.06 -12.34 9.23
CA ALA A 580 -27.78 -12.99 9.46
C ALA A 580 -26.62 -12.12 8.92
N PRO A 581 -25.52 -11.97 9.69
CA PRO A 581 -24.41 -11.10 9.31
C PRO A 581 -23.54 -11.73 8.22
N HIS A 582 -23.18 -10.89 7.25
CA HIS A 582 -22.27 -11.19 6.17
C HIS A 582 -21.22 -10.09 6.06
N LEU A 583 -19.99 -10.47 5.71
CA LEU A 583 -18.90 -9.55 5.47
C LEU A 583 -18.77 -9.33 3.96
N LEU A 584 -18.88 -8.07 3.54
CA LEU A 584 -18.51 -7.63 2.20
C LEU A 584 -17.10 -7.03 2.23
N VAL A 585 -16.22 -7.53 1.38
CA VAL A 585 -14.81 -7.13 1.28
C VAL A 585 -14.56 -6.52 -0.09
N GLY A 586 -14.02 -5.31 -0.15
CA GLY A 586 -13.59 -4.63 -1.38
C GLY A 586 -12.06 -4.62 -1.51
N CYS A 587 -11.56 -5.00 -2.69
CA CYS A 587 -10.12 -5.09 -2.98
C CYS A 587 -9.67 -4.12 -4.09
N ARG A 588 -8.35 -3.96 -4.26
CA ARG A 588 -7.75 -3.08 -5.29
C ARG A 588 -8.02 -3.48 -6.74
N THR A 589 -8.45 -4.71 -6.99
CA THR A 589 -8.78 -5.21 -8.33
C THR A 589 -10.22 -4.93 -8.77
N GLY A 590 -11.02 -4.25 -7.95
CA GLY A 590 -12.46 -4.07 -8.15
C GLY A 590 -13.31 -5.25 -7.71
N LEU A 591 -12.66 -6.23 -7.09
CA LEU A 591 -13.33 -7.36 -6.50
C LEU A 591 -14.09 -6.94 -5.24
N LEU A 592 -15.36 -7.35 -5.20
CA LEU A 592 -16.24 -7.43 -4.05
C LEU A 592 -16.44 -8.92 -3.70
N SER A 593 -15.94 -9.34 -2.54
CA SER A 593 -16.10 -10.71 -2.04
C SER A 593 -17.05 -10.74 -0.86
N LEU A 594 -18.07 -11.59 -0.93
CA LEU A 594 -19.07 -11.76 0.12
C LEU A 594 -18.79 -13.04 0.91
N TYR A 595 -18.75 -12.93 2.23
CA TYR A 595 -18.53 -14.03 3.15
C TYR A 595 -19.68 -14.11 4.15
N ARG A 596 -20.14 -15.33 4.44
CA ARG A 596 -20.97 -15.58 5.63
C ARG A 596 -20.10 -15.49 6.87
N MET A 597 -20.57 -14.77 7.87
CA MET A 597 -19.95 -14.71 9.20
C MET A 597 -20.62 -15.74 10.11
N ASP A 598 -19.84 -16.59 10.76
CA ASP A 598 -20.34 -17.55 11.76
C ASP A 598 -19.64 -17.34 13.11
N PRO A 599 -20.17 -16.45 13.97
CA PRO A 599 -19.64 -16.23 15.31
C PRO A 599 -19.62 -17.52 16.16
N GLY A 600 -20.45 -18.52 15.87
CA GLY A 600 -20.52 -19.79 16.61
C GLY A 600 -19.48 -20.83 16.18
N ALA A 601 -18.72 -20.58 15.11
CA ALA A 601 -17.72 -21.51 14.58
C ALA A 601 -16.38 -21.50 15.35
N ARG A 602 -16.22 -20.61 16.33
CA ARG A 602 -14.99 -20.44 17.14
C ARG A 602 -14.43 -21.76 17.66
N GLY A 603 -13.17 -22.05 17.35
CA GLY A 603 -12.46 -23.22 17.85
C GLY A 603 -12.99 -24.58 17.39
N ARG A 604 -14.02 -24.62 16.53
CA ARG A 604 -14.59 -25.87 16.00
C ARG A 604 -13.80 -26.30 14.77
N ARG A 605 -13.14 -27.46 14.86
CA ARG A 605 -12.44 -28.05 13.71
C ARG A 605 -13.40 -28.22 12.52
N GLY A 606 -12.97 -27.74 11.36
CA GLY A 606 -13.69 -27.92 10.09
C GLY A 606 -14.82 -26.92 9.81
N ARG A 607 -15.07 -25.92 10.67
CA ARG A 607 -16.07 -24.88 10.42
C ARG A 607 -15.40 -23.50 10.46
N PRO A 608 -15.21 -22.81 9.32
CA PRO A 608 -14.51 -21.53 9.30
C PRO A 608 -15.43 -20.40 9.79
N VAL A 609 -14.84 -19.40 10.45
CA VAL A 609 -15.55 -18.17 10.88
C VAL A 609 -16.05 -17.37 9.68
N LEU A 610 -15.29 -17.36 8.59
CA LEU A 610 -15.65 -16.73 7.32
C LEU A 610 -15.77 -17.82 6.26
N ALA A 611 -16.95 -17.93 5.65
CA ALA A 611 -17.17 -18.84 4.53
C ALA A 611 -17.51 -18.03 3.28
N LYS A 612 -16.67 -18.12 2.24
CA LYS A 612 -16.84 -17.38 0.99
C LYS A 612 -18.12 -17.84 0.28
N LEU A 613 -18.96 -16.89 -0.12
CA LEU A 613 -20.19 -17.14 -0.84
C LEU A 613 -20.05 -16.78 -2.32
N ARG A 614 -19.51 -15.60 -2.60
CA ARG A 614 -19.52 -15.06 -3.96
C ARG A 614 -18.46 -13.98 -4.17
N ASP A 615 -17.98 -13.91 -5.40
CA ASP A 615 -17.17 -12.81 -5.92
C ASP A 615 -17.95 -12.03 -6.99
N HIS A 616 -17.71 -10.73 -7.03
CA HIS A 616 -18.24 -9.82 -8.03
C HIS A 616 -17.18 -8.79 -8.39
N TRP A 617 -16.91 -8.56 -9.68
CA TRP A 617 -15.98 -7.52 -10.11
C TRP A 617 -16.76 -6.31 -10.61
N LEU A 618 -16.47 -5.14 -10.06
CA LEU A 618 -16.96 -3.88 -10.60
C LEU A 618 -16.34 -3.60 -11.98
N PRO A 619 -17.04 -2.87 -12.87
CA PRO A 619 -16.49 -2.43 -14.14
C PRO A 619 -15.17 -1.66 -13.96
N ARG A 620 -14.17 -1.98 -14.79
CA ARG A 620 -12.87 -1.29 -14.81
C ARG A 620 -12.78 -0.29 -15.94
N HIS A 621 -12.18 0.86 -15.67
CA HIS A 621 -12.06 1.96 -16.62
C HIS A 621 -10.60 2.35 -16.84
N ARG A 622 -10.29 2.82 -18.04
CA ARG A 622 -9.00 3.46 -18.30
C ARG A 622 -9.02 4.84 -17.64
N VAL A 623 -7.96 5.17 -16.94
CA VAL A 623 -7.81 6.49 -16.33
C VAL A 623 -7.30 7.51 -17.37
N ARG A 624 -7.76 8.75 -17.26
CA ARG A 624 -7.18 9.88 -17.97
C ARG A 624 -6.39 10.71 -16.97
N PHE A 625 -5.17 11.06 -17.31
CA PHE A 625 -4.28 11.87 -16.49
C PHE A 625 -3.41 12.74 -17.39
N ALA A 626 -2.79 13.76 -16.81
CA ALA A 626 -1.82 14.62 -17.47
C ALA A 626 -0.66 14.82 -16.50
N LEU A 627 0.57 14.71 -17.01
CA LEU A 627 1.76 14.97 -16.21
C LEU A 627 2.07 16.47 -16.21
N GLU A 628 2.58 16.95 -15.08
CA GLU A 628 3.00 18.33 -14.87
C GLU A 628 4.44 18.36 -14.38
N HIS A 629 5.23 19.34 -14.84
CA HIS A 629 6.63 19.50 -14.45
C HIS A 629 6.82 20.71 -13.55
N ARG A 630 7.64 20.55 -12.50
CA ARG A 630 8.15 21.63 -11.66
C ARG A 630 9.66 21.61 -11.74
N ASP A 631 10.26 22.62 -12.35
CA ASP A 631 11.71 22.73 -12.45
C ASP A 631 12.27 23.48 -11.23
N ALA A 632 13.48 23.14 -10.80
CA ALA A 632 14.09 23.71 -9.59
C ALA A 632 14.30 25.25 -9.64
N ARG A 633 14.15 25.89 -10.80
CA ARG A 633 14.21 27.37 -10.94
C ARG A 633 12.88 28.06 -10.57
N ASP A 634 11.77 27.31 -10.56
CA ASP A 634 10.44 27.85 -10.27
C ASP A 634 10.13 27.90 -8.76
N THR A 635 11.01 27.33 -7.93
CA THR A 635 10.98 27.40 -6.47
C THR A 635 11.88 28.53 -5.94
N VAL A 636 11.59 29.79 -6.30
CA VAL A 636 12.11 30.93 -5.53
C VAL A 636 11.13 31.17 -4.37
N PRO A 637 11.57 31.15 -3.10
CA PRO A 637 10.69 31.54 -2.00
C PRO A 637 10.28 33.01 -2.19
N ALA A 638 8.97 33.27 -2.22
CA ALA A 638 8.44 34.62 -2.07
C ALA A 638 8.75 35.12 -0.65
N GLY A 639 9.93 35.70 -0.44
CA GLY A 639 10.36 36.13 0.88
C GLY A 639 11.84 36.52 0.98
N ALA A 640 12.35 37.28 0.02
CA ALA A 640 13.64 37.97 0.13
C ALA A 640 13.66 39.23 -0.74
N ALA A 641 12.73 40.14 -0.49
CA ALA A 641 12.82 41.54 -0.90
C ALA A 641 11.93 42.37 0.03
N GLY A 642 12.55 43.16 0.91
CA GLY A 642 11.87 44.07 1.84
C GLY A 642 12.51 44.05 3.22
#